data_AF-A0A174F9A9-F1
#
_entry.id   AF-A0A174F9A9-F1
#
_cell.length_a   1.000
_cell.length_b   1.000
_cell.length_c   1.000
_cell.angle_alpha   90.00
_cell.angle_beta   90.00
_cell.angle_gamma   90.00
#
_symmetry.space_group_name_H-M   'P 1'
#
loop_
_entity.id
_entity.type
_entity.pdbx_description
1 polymer ?
#
loop_
_entity_poly.entity_id
_entity_poly.type
_entity_poly.pdbx_seq_one_letter_code
_entity_poly.pdbx_strand_id
1 'polypeptide(L)'
;MLDSVTSPNGGKIMFSYKKESIFTPISTTEDVISLSKIVNGQLSSQSPQYFTNKFNYNYSYSKIEQWTLSAITFEGGKVEFGTTDREDIESAETGKKVQKLSSIKVSDTAGNLIKTTMLEYKYLLSGMAATTNGYDDRLLLSKVYDVAGSKKNNVYTMDYNMGKLPPKRSLSVDAWGFYNGASPMTASLKISPSIYWSESIKPSSKTSLFKEGMDRSFNEALCKIGTLRTITYPTGGTTTFEYEGHRFETLPMMPPLREGTLNLVDNGMPPVAPGAPVLMYIGEPFEVDDANPKIIIRRRHDEPHPSEHLASSLTYTTQLEKKEGNGYRTLFSSPDYDVMEPWPDDTEKQLDRGTYRVTLAVQNVRLEYPINISVEIVGKTNAPLDKDYLGAGLRIKSITNTDGNGNQSWRKFEYQDAKLMVKPVFNAPVYVEQMQSWAGNWMNAYYELIQSAPYIPLTNLSRGNLVGYTAVSESYGDMDTQGYTTYRYHNVPDEVTDIYLAGIPTVPDYENGKLSSVEYRDKNHKLLKREEYTYSPSSSEEVWAPKIRNYYFNPDYSHPTRTMQPYNLWAQSYYLSKKVTTDYRAEGNIVDEERYAYTDYGVLSSLKSNKHGVEKEKQFKYANSFTDAVSVKMKGKYMVGMPIEHVELSAGKVVNASKTEYKDTLNMILPKRTLRFNSTTPKTLADYAGAYVQDIWFGKYTSRGRLLGYIRNNLPVSFLWAYNNLYPVAKIEGKTYEAVEKISSASISQLPANANTASITAVLNTVRNGLANDNALVTTYLYRPLVGVTEIVEPNKEKATFTYDDFNRLFQVKEHNGKVVNEYQYNYKPQ
;
A
#
# COMPACT_ATOMS: atom_id res chain seq x y z
N MET A 1 7.18 17.01 3.73
CA MET A 1 7.65 16.51 5.04
C MET A 1 7.09 17.40 6.13
N LEU A 2 6.82 16.85 7.31
CA LEU A 2 6.28 17.60 8.44
C LEU A 2 7.43 18.30 9.17
N ASP A 3 7.49 19.63 9.15
CA ASP A 3 8.53 20.39 9.86
C ASP A 3 8.22 20.54 11.35
N SER A 4 6.95 20.87 11.68
CA SER A 4 6.52 20.97 13.07
C SER A 4 5.03 20.77 13.26
N VAL A 5 4.66 20.40 14.48
CA VAL A 5 3.27 20.35 14.97
C VAL A 5 3.16 21.29 16.15
N THR A 6 2.17 22.18 16.12
CA THR A 6 1.85 23.06 17.24
C THR A 6 0.47 22.71 17.76
N SER A 7 0.38 22.37 19.05
CA SER A 7 -0.89 22.09 19.71
C SER A 7 -1.69 23.39 19.97
N PRO A 8 -3.01 23.30 20.23
CA PRO A 8 -3.84 24.47 20.56
C PRO A 8 -3.35 25.32 21.74
N ASN A 9 -2.67 24.68 22.70
CA ASN A 9 -2.02 25.32 23.84
C ASN A 9 -0.56 25.75 23.56
N GLY A 10 -0.16 25.85 22.29
CA GLY A 10 1.13 26.38 21.85
C GLY A 10 2.34 25.48 22.07
N GLY A 11 2.16 24.25 22.56
CA GLY A 11 3.24 23.26 22.62
C GLY A 11 3.72 22.87 21.22
N LYS A 12 5.03 22.84 21.01
CA LYS A 12 5.62 22.58 19.69
C LYS A 12 6.43 21.29 19.69
N ILE A 13 6.24 20.49 18.66
CA ILE A 13 7.09 19.35 18.30
C ILE A 13 7.75 19.71 16.97
N MET A 14 9.08 19.64 16.91
CA MET A 14 9.87 19.92 15.71
C MET A 14 10.50 18.64 15.18
N PHE A 15 10.59 18.52 13.86
CA PHE A 15 11.19 17.39 13.17
C PHE A 15 12.40 17.89 12.37
N SER A 16 13.57 17.32 12.62
CA SER A 16 14.80 17.67 11.93
C SER A 16 15.24 16.55 11.00
N TYR A 17 15.68 16.89 9.80
CA TYR A 17 16.02 15.93 8.76
C TYR A 17 17.47 16.09 8.29
N LYS A 18 18.08 14.99 7.85
CA LYS A 18 19.35 14.98 7.12
C LYS A 18 19.07 14.68 5.65
N LYS A 19 19.78 15.35 4.76
CA LYS A 19 19.70 15.13 3.31
C LYS A 19 20.76 14.12 2.89
N GLU A 20 20.38 13.20 2.02
CA GLU A 20 21.28 12.26 1.36
C GLU A 20 20.93 12.18 -0.12
N SER A 21 21.94 12.03 -0.96
CA SER A 21 21.76 11.81 -2.40
C SER A 21 22.11 10.35 -2.73
N ILE A 22 21.19 9.63 -3.37
CA ILE A 22 21.39 8.23 -3.76
C ILE A 22 21.27 8.06 -5.26
N PHE A 23 21.99 7.09 -5.82
CA PHE A 23 21.73 6.61 -7.16
C PHE A 23 20.79 5.42 -7.12
N THR A 24 19.82 5.41 -8.01
CA THR A 24 19.04 4.21 -8.32
C THR A 24 19.31 3.81 -9.76
N PRO A 25 19.67 2.54 -10.01
CA PRO A 25 19.82 2.05 -11.37
C PRO A 25 18.44 2.06 -12.03
N ILE A 26 18.25 3.01 -12.94
CA ILE A 26 17.19 2.97 -13.94
C ILE A 26 17.92 2.83 -15.28
N SER A 27 17.67 1.73 -15.97
CA SER A 27 18.02 1.59 -17.37
C SER A 27 16.71 1.50 -18.09
N THR A 28 16.39 2.54 -18.86
CA THR A 28 15.32 2.48 -19.84
C THR A 28 15.99 2.42 -21.19
N THR A 29 15.71 1.33 -21.90
CA THR A 29 16.13 1.14 -23.28
C THR A 29 14.88 1.20 -24.13
N GLU A 30 14.85 2.14 -25.07
CA GLU A 30 13.81 2.20 -26.08
C GLU A 30 14.39 1.68 -27.40
N ASP A 31 13.79 0.61 -27.90
CA ASP A 31 14.09 0.06 -29.21
C ASP A 31 12.95 0.38 -30.17
N VAL A 32 13.27 1.16 -31.21
CA VAL A 32 12.32 1.45 -32.28
C VAL A 32 12.51 0.42 -33.37
N ILE A 33 11.53 -0.44 -33.57
CA ILE A 33 11.57 -1.49 -34.59
C ILE A 33 10.65 -1.11 -35.74
N SER A 34 11.16 -1.12 -36.96
CA SER A 34 10.30 -0.99 -38.15
C SER A 34 9.70 -2.36 -38.48
N LEU A 35 8.39 -2.44 -38.65
CA LEU A 35 7.71 -3.67 -39.10
C LEU A 35 7.73 -3.80 -40.62
N SER A 36 7.82 -2.67 -41.34
CA SER A 36 7.97 -2.61 -42.80
C SER A 36 8.59 -1.27 -43.23
N LYS A 37 9.14 -1.19 -44.45
CA LYS A 37 9.73 0.03 -45.02
C LYS A 37 9.05 0.42 -46.34
N ILE A 38 8.63 1.68 -46.47
CA ILE A 38 8.07 2.24 -47.72
C ILE A 38 9.18 2.36 -48.79
N VAL A 39 8.93 1.86 -50.00
CA VAL A 39 9.84 1.95 -51.16
C VAL A 39 9.12 2.75 -52.26
N ASN A 40 9.75 3.81 -52.78
CA ASN A 40 9.19 4.68 -53.83
C ASN A 40 7.80 5.28 -53.53
N GLY A 41 7.53 5.63 -52.26
CA GLY A 41 6.29 6.29 -51.87
C GLY A 41 5.05 5.38 -51.82
N GLN A 42 5.24 4.05 -51.88
CA GLN A 42 4.19 3.06 -51.70
C GLN A 42 4.65 1.92 -50.78
N LEU A 43 3.73 1.41 -49.96
CA LEU A 43 3.86 0.10 -49.32
C LEU A 43 3.54 -0.93 -50.41
N SER A 44 4.56 -1.65 -50.87
CA SER A 44 4.45 -2.61 -51.98
C SER A 44 5.16 -3.91 -51.63
N SER A 45 5.08 -4.92 -52.50
CA SER A 45 5.83 -6.18 -52.37
C SER A 45 7.35 -6.03 -52.31
N GLN A 46 7.89 -4.87 -52.72
CA GLN A 46 9.31 -4.54 -52.58
C GLN A 46 9.67 -3.98 -51.19
N SER A 47 8.67 -3.70 -50.35
CA SER A 47 8.85 -3.26 -48.96
C SER A 47 9.26 -4.45 -48.09
N PRO A 48 10.52 -4.51 -47.60
CA PRO A 48 10.96 -5.65 -46.80
C PRO A 48 10.22 -5.70 -45.45
N GLN A 49 9.73 -6.87 -45.06
CA GLN A 49 9.16 -7.14 -43.74
C GLN A 49 10.24 -7.78 -42.84
N TYR A 50 10.96 -6.95 -42.09
CA TYR A 50 11.95 -7.43 -41.13
C TYR A 50 11.85 -6.61 -39.86
N PHE A 51 12.01 -7.25 -38.69
CA PHE A 51 12.20 -6.57 -37.40
C PHE A 51 13.61 -5.96 -37.33
N THR A 52 13.87 -4.89 -38.08
CA THR A 52 15.16 -4.19 -37.97
C THR A 52 15.07 -3.09 -36.92
N ASN A 53 15.97 -3.14 -35.93
CA ASN A 53 16.18 -2.04 -34.99
C ASN A 53 16.60 -0.79 -35.76
N LYS A 54 15.79 0.26 -35.68
CA LYS A 54 16.03 1.55 -36.31
C LYS A 54 16.82 2.48 -35.39
N PHE A 55 16.46 2.50 -34.11
CA PHE A 55 17.12 3.29 -33.08
C PHE A 55 17.13 2.53 -31.76
N ASN A 56 18.21 2.70 -31.00
CA ASN A 56 18.33 2.27 -29.61
C ASN A 56 18.66 3.52 -28.79
N TYR A 57 17.76 3.88 -27.88
CA TYR A 57 17.99 4.95 -26.92
C TYR A 57 18.23 4.32 -25.55
N ASN A 58 19.36 4.64 -24.93
CA ASN A 58 19.63 4.25 -23.55
C ASN A 58 19.58 5.50 -22.68
N TYR A 59 18.64 5.52 -21.75
CA TYR A 59 18.55 6.55 -20.72
C TYR A 59 19.06 6.02 -19.38
N SER A 60 19.67 6.94 -18.62
CA SER A 60 20.56 6.67 -17.48
C SER A 60 19.88 6.78 -16.11
N TYR A 61 20.65 6.41 -15.08
CA TYR A 61 20.38 6.46 -13.64
C TYR A 61 19.57 7.66 -13.14
N SER A 62 18.75 7.42 -12.10
CA SER A 62 18.10 8.51 -11.36
C SER A 62 18.90 8.85 -10.10
N LYS A 63 19.19 10.14 -9.95
CA LYS A 63 19.68 10.72 -8.70
C LYS A 63 18.47 11.14 -7.86
N ILE A 64 18.30 10.51 -6.70
CA ILE A 64 17.23 10.83 -5.76
C ILE A 64 17.82 11.57 -4.58
N GLU A 65 17.28 12.75 -4.29
CA GLU A 65 17.54 13.45 -3.03
C GLU A 65 16.48 13.02 -2.02
N GLN A 66 16.91 12.34 -0.96
CA GLN A 66 16.03 11.88 0.11
C GLN A 66 16.37 12.56 1.44
N TRP A 67 15.36 12.66 2.29
CA TRP A 67 15.48 13.26 3.61
C TRP A 67 15.15 12.22 4.68
N THR A 68 16.08 11.99 5.59
CA THR A 68 15.94 11.03 6.69
C THR A 68 15.73 11.78 7.99
N LEU A 69 14.78 11.33 8.81
CA LEU A 69 14.52 11.93 10.11
C LEU A 69 15.76 11.72 11.01
N SER A 70 16.29 12.80 11.56
CA SER A 70 17.50 12.79 12.40
C SER A 70 17.21 13.11 13.86
N ALA A 71 16.21 13.95 14.13
CA ALA A 71 15.76 14.23 15.48
C ALA A 71 14.29 14.67 15.53
N ILE A 72 13.65 14.43 16.67
CA ILE A 72 12.40 15.08 17.07
C ILE A 72 12.70 15.82 18.37
N THR A 73 12.44 17.12 18.42
CA THR A 73 12.50 17.89 19.67
C THR A 73 11.10 18.26 20.12
N PHE A 74 10.86 18.14 21.42
CA PHE A 74 9.59 18.45 22.04
C PHE A 74 9.84 19.10 23.40
N GLU A 75 8.78 19.63 24.03
CA GLU A 75 8.89 20.42 25.26
C GLU A 75 9.66 19.70 26.39
N GLY A 76 9.51 18.36 26.47
CA GLY A 76 10.11 17.53 27.51
C GLY A 76 11.48 16.94 27.20
N GLY A 77 12.00 17.12 25.98
CA GLY A 77 13.28 16.52 25.60
C GLY A 77 13.46 16.34 24.09
N LYS A 78 14.23 15.31 23.72
CA LYS A 78 14.62 15.03 22.34
C LYS A 78 14.64 13.53 22.08
N VAL A 79 14.22 13.15 20.88
CA VAL A 79 14.45 11.83 20.29
C VAL A 79 15.48 11.98 19.18
N GLU A 80 16.56 11.21 19.22
CA GLU A 80 17.63 11.20 18.23
C GLU A 80 17.68 9.87 17.48
N PHE A 81 17.83 9.97 16.16
CA PHE A 81 17.90 8.82 15.26
C PHE A 81 19.36 8.66 14.81
N GLY A 82 20.06 7.73 15.45
CA GLY A 82 21.43 7.37 15.11
C GLY A 82 21.46 6.42 13.92
N THR A 83 22.46 6.56 13.05
CA THR A 83 22.55 5.78 11.82
C THR A 83 23.90 5.08 11.65
N THR A 84 23.95 4.08 10.78
CA THR A 84 25.17 3.41 10.29
C THR A 84 25.09 3.18 8.78
N ASP A 85 26.20 2.81 8.16
CA ASP A 85 26.28 2.64 6.71
C ASP A 85 25.40 1.50 6.18
N ARG A 86 24.81 1.71 5.00
CA ARG A 86 24.21 0.69 4.13
C ARG A 86 25.19 0.29 3.04
N GLU A 87 25.19 -1.00 2.74
CA GLU A 87 26.00 -1.58 1.66
C GLU A 87 25.19 -1.83 0.39
N ASP A 88 23.86 -1.89 0.51
CA ASP A 88 22.98 -2.29 -0.60
C ASP A 88 22.56 -1.14 -1.51
N ILE A 89 22.99 0.10 -1.24
CA ILE A 89 22.63 1.28 -2.03
C ILE A 89 23.84 2.17 -2.26
N GLU A 90 23.99 2.61 -3.50
CA GLU A 90 25.05 3.52 -3.92
C GLU A 90 24.71 4.97 -3.56
N SER A 91 25.69 5.66 -2.95
CA SER A 91 25.64 7.09 -2.68
C SER A 91 25.96 7.87 -3.95
N ALA A 92 25.20 8.94 -4.22
CA ALA A 92 25.53 9.89 -5.28
C ALA A 92 26.60 10.92 -4.87
N GLU A 93 27.09 10.83 -3.64
CA GLU A 93 28.15 11.67 -3.09
C GLU A 93 29.43 10.85 -2.90
N THR A 94 30.51 11.27 -3.56
CA THR A 94 31.82 10.61 -3.52
C THR A 94 32.34 10.49 -2.09
N GLY A 95 32.78 9.28 -1.71
CA GLY A 95 33.34 9.00 -0.39
C GLY A 95 32.33 8.86 0.75
N LYS A 96 31.02 8.89 0.46
CA LYS A 96 29.96 8.66 1.46
C LYS A 96 29.23 7.34 1.22
N LYS A 97 28.67 6.78 2.30
CA LYS A 97 27.74 5.66 2.27
C LYS A 97 26.36 6.11 2.72
N VAL A 98 25.33 5.58 2.09
CA VAL A 98 23.92 5.84 2.45
C VAL A 98 23.66 5.26 3.83
N GLN A 99 22.80 5.89 4.64
CA GLN A 99 22.64 5.51 6.04
C GLN A 99 21.39 4.65 6.30
N LYS A 100 21.46 3.74 7.27
CA LYS A 100 20.34 3.01 7.89
C LYS A 100 20.19 3.39 9.36
N LEU A 101 18.97 3.39 9.87
CA LEU A 101 18.69 3.63 11.29
C LEU A 101 19.30 2.53 12.15
N SER A 102 20.18 2.87 13.07
CA SER A 102 20.86 1.92 13.97
C SER A 102 20.45 2.07 15.43
N SER A 103 20.00 3.26 15.83
CA SER A 103 19.54 3.51 17.19
C SER A 103 18.50 4.64 17.28
N ILE A 104 17.64 4.55 18.29
CA ILE A 104 16.71 5.59 18.70
C ILE A 104 17.03 5.93 20.16
N LYS A 105 17.42 7.17 20.43
CA LYS A 105 17.80 7.66 21.76
C LYS A 105 16.81 8.70 22.24
N VAL A 106 16.30 8.56 23.45
CA VAL A 106 15.42 9.54 24.08
C VAL A 106 16.17 10.17 25.24
N SER A 107 16.25 11.50 25.24
CA SER A 107 16.90 12.28 26.30
C SER A 107 15.98 13.36 26.82
N ASP A 108 16.13 13.71 28.10
CA ASP A 108 15.41 14.83 28.70
C ASP A 108 16.00 16.20 28.30
N THR A 109 15.40 17.29 28.79
CA THR A 109 15.88 18.65 28.51
C THR A 109 17.24 18.98 29.12
N ALA A 110 17.72 18.19 30.10
CA ALA A 110 19.04 18.33 30.70
C ALA A 110 20.11 17.51 29.95
N GLY A 111 19.71 16.72 28.93
CA GLY A 111 20.59 15.86 28.16
C GLY A 111 20.80 14.47 28.77
N ASN A 112 20.08 14.11 29.83
CA ASN A 112 20.17 12.78 30.42
C ASN A 112 19.51 11.77 29.49
N LEU A 113 20.20 10.67 29.20
CA LEU A 113 19.70 9.59 28.36
C LEU A 113 18.68 8.74 29.14
N ILE A 114 17.45 8.71 28.65
CA ILE A 114 16.30 8.02 29.26
C ILE A 114 16.07 6.65 28.62
N LYS A 115 16.27 6.52 27.31
CA LYS A 115 16.07 5.24 26.63
C LYS A 115 16.96 5.15 25.40
N THR A 116 17.53 3.97 25.17
CA THR A 116 18.19 3.62 23.91
C THR A 116 17.60 2.34 23.36
N THR A 117 17.05 2.42 22.16
CA THR A 117 16.61 1.25 21.37
C THR A 117 17.59 1.07 20.22
N MET A 118 18.06 -0.15 20.01
CA MET A 118 19.00 -0.55 18.97
C MET A 118 18.29 -1.36 17.88
N LEU A 119 18.75 -1.22 16.64
CA LEU A 119 18.26 -1.96 15.49
C LEU A 119 19.44 -2.68 14.81
N GLU A 120 19.35 -4.01 14.68
CA GLU A 120 20.33 -4.84 13.96
C GLU A 120 19.74 -5.34 12.64
N TYR A 121 20.61 -5.56 11.64
CA TYR A 121 20.20 -5.94 10.30
C TYR A 121 21.04 -7.10 9.76
N LYS A 122 20.49 -7.82 8.78
CA LYS A 122 21.20 -8.79 7.93
C LYS A 122 20.89 -8.49 6.46
N TYR A 123 21.68 -9.05 5.54
CA TYR A 123 21.43 -8.90 4.10
C TYR A 123 20.93 -10.21 3.50
N LEU A 124 19.92 -10.11 2.63
CA LEU A 124 19.50 -11.16 1.73
C LEU A 124 20.29 -11.01 0.42
N LEU A 125 21.13 -12.01 0.15
CA LEU A 125 22.10 -11.94 -0.94
C LEU A 125 21.45 -12.11 -2.31
N SER A 126 21.99 -11.38 -3.29
CA SER A 126 21.67 -11.62 -4.69
C SER A 126 22.24 -12.97 -5.17
N GLY A 127 21.53 -13.63 -6.09
CA GLY A 127 21.93 -14.94 -6.61
C GLY A 127 23.10 -14.95 -7.59
N MET A 128 23.60 -13.78 -8.01
CA MET A 128 24.75 -13.66 -8.91
C MET A 128 26.08 -13.79 -8.17
N ALA A 129 27.16 -14.11 -8.90
CA ALA A 129 28.51 -14.05 -8.38
C ALA A 129 28.76 -12.66 -7.76
N ALA A 130 29.34 -12.63 -6.56
CA ALA A 130 29.50 -11.43 -5.75
C ALA A 130 30.09 -10.27 -6.58
N THR A 131 29.25 -9.33 -7.00
CA THR A 131 29.76 -8.01 -7.43
C THR A 131 30.41 -7.39 -6.20
N THR A 132 31.58 -6.77 -6.36
CA THR A 132 32.40 -6.25 -5.26
C THR A 132 31.70 -5.26 -4.31
N ASN A 133 30.52 -4.74 -4.67
CA ASN A 133 29.90 -3.59 -4.02
C ASN A 133 28.56 -3.88 -3.30
N GLY A 134 28.00 -5.10 -3.34
CA GLY A 134 26.81 -5.48 -2.55
C GLY A 134 25.46 -4.80 -2.92
N TYR A 135 25.42 -3.92 -3.92
CA TYR A 135 24.24 -3.10 -4.25
C TYR A 135 22.98 -3.88 -4.69
N ASP A 136 23.14 -5.13 -5.10
CA ASP A 136 22.04 -5.99 -5.51
C ASP A 136 21.42 -6.80 -4.34
N ASP A 137 22.01 -6.69 -3.15
CA ASP A 137 21.49 -7.30 -1.92
C ASP A 137 20.31 -6.50 -1.34
N ARG A 138 19.57 -7.08 -0.40
CA ARG A 138 18.42 -6.44 0.26
C ARG A 138 18.59 -6.45 1.77
N LEU A 139 18.56 -5.26 2.38
CA LEU A 139 18.67 -5.09 3.83
C LEU A 139 17.39 -5.57 4.55
N LEU A 140 17.55 -6.42 5.56
CA LEU A 140 16.46 -6.96 6.39
C LEU A 140 16.71 -6.63 7.87
N LEU A 141 15.70 -6.10 8.57
CA LEU A 141 15.77 -5.88 10.02
C LEU A 141 15.78 -7.24 10.73
N SER A 142 16.79 -7.51 11.54
CA SER A 142 16.96 -8.79 12.24
C SER A 142 16.59 -8.73 13.71
N LYS A 143 16.87 -7.61 14.40
CA LYS A 143 16.54 -7.44 15.81
C LYS A 143 16.21 -6.00 16.19
N VAL A 144 15.38 -5.87 17.22
CA VAL A 144 15.13 -4.61 17.94
C VAL A 144 15.24 -4.89 19.43
N TYR A 145 16.01 -4.09 20.16
CA TYR A 145 16.16 -4.26 21.61
C TYR A 145 16.52 -2.98 22.34
N ASP A 146 16.19 -2.91 23.63
CA ASP A 146 16.55 -1.80 24.49
C ASP A 146 17.88 -2.07 25.22
N VAL A 147 18.65 -1.00 25.46
CA VAL A 147 19.94 -1.05 26.15
C VAL A 147 19.96 -0.12 27.36
N ALA A 148 20.45 -0.64 28.47
CA ALA A 148 20.81 0.12 29.67
C ALA A 148 22.21 -0.31 30.14
N GLY A 149 23.22 0.53 29.92
CA GLY A 149 24.62 0.14 30.13
C GLY A 149 25.03 -1.03 29.24
N SER A 150 25.47 -2.14 29.84
CA SER A 150 25.79 -3.39 29.13
C SER A 150 24.60 -4.36 29.02
N LYS A 151 23.47 -4.08 29.67
CA LYS A 151 22.29 -4.96 29.70
C LYS A 151 21.43 -4.74 28.45
N LYS A 152 20.97 -5.83 27.84
CA LYS A 152 19.95 -5.84 26.78
C LYS A 152 18.62 -6.33 27.34
N ASN A 153 17.52 -5.73 26.92
CA ASN A 153 16.15 -6.13 27.30
C ASN A 153 15.18 -5.83 26.14
N ASN A 154 13.91 -6.26 26.24
CA ASN A 154 12.90 -6.08 25.18
C ASN A 154 13.43 -6.57 23.81
N VAL A 155 14.08 -7.74 23.75
CA VAL A 155 14.68 -8.25 22.52
C VAL A 155 13.61 -8.89 21.63
N TYR A 156 13.38 -8.30 20.46
CA TYR A 156 12.60 -8.88 19.37
C TYR A 156 13.55 -9.38 18.29
N THR A 157 13.26 -10.54 17.72
CA THR A 157 14.01 -11.07 16.56
C THR A 157 13.09 -11.37 15.40
N MET A 158 13.55 -11.09 14.18
CA MET A 158 12.77 -11.27 12.96
C MET A 158 13.50 -12.23 12.01
N ASP A 159 12.77 -13.25 11.57
CA ASP A 159 13.22 -14.22 10.58
C ASP A 159 12.35 -14.20 9.33
N TYR A 160 12.99 -14.47 8.20
CA TYR A 160 12.42 -14.29 6.87
C TYR A 160 12.53 -15.59 6.08
N ASN A 161 11.69 -15.74 5.07
CA ASN A 161 11.82 -16.79 4.08
C ASN A 161 13.06 -16.54 3.22
N MET A 162 14.17 -17.17 3.59
CA MET A 162 15.47 -16.96 2.94
C MET A 162 15.54 -17.67 1.58
N GLY A 163 16.33 -17.10 0.68
CA GLY A 163 16.55 -17.60 -0.67
C GLY A 163 17.54 -16.70 -1.41
N LYS A 164 17.64 -16.87 -2.73
CA LYS A 164 18.40 -15.96 -3.60
C LYS A 164 17.42 -15.15 -4.43
N LEU A 165 17.50 -13.83 -4.32
CA LEU A 165 16.76 -12.94 -5.20
C LEU A 165 17.67 -12.49 -6.35
N PRO A 166 17.10 -12.14 -7.51
CA PRO A 166 17.90 -11.63 -8.61
C PRO A 166 18.41 -10.20 -8.29
N PRO A 167 19.36 -9.68 -9.09
CA PRO A 167 19.72 -8.27 -9.09
C PRO A 167 18.50 -7.35 -9.10
N LYS A 168 18.60 -6.16 -8.50
CA LYS A 168 17.46 -5.21 -8.39
C LYS A 168 16.93 -4.75 -9.76
N ARG A 169 17.77 -4.86 -10.79
CA ARG A 169 17.50 -4.51 -12.19
C ARG A 169 17.12 -5.70 -13.08
N SER A 170 16.91 -6.88 -12.49
CA SER A 170 16.59 -8.07 -13.27
C SER A 170 15.23 -7.97 -13.95
N LEU A 171 15.16 -8.50 -15.17
CA LEU A 171 13.94 -8.61 -15.96
C LEU A 171 13.14 -9.89 -15.65
N SER A 172 13.66 -10.75 -14.78
CA SER A 172 13.03 -12.00 -14.29
C SER A 172 11.85 -11.73 -13.35
N VAL A 173 10.88 -10.96 -13.81
CA VAL A 173 9.70 -10.58 -13.03
C VAL A 173 8.42 -10.95 -13.76
N ASP A 174 7.41 -11.33 -12.97
CA ASP A 174 6.04 -11.54 -13.43
C ASP A 174 5.39 -10.21 -13.87
N ALA A 175 4.11 -10.25 -14.22
CA ALA A 175 3.39 -9.07 -14.69
C ALA A 175 3.16 -7.96 -13.65
N TRP A 176 3.35 -8.27 -12.37
CA TRP A 176 3.20 -7.34 -11.25
C TRP A 176 4.55 -6.91 -10.66
N GLY A 177 5.66 -7.41 -11.21
CA GLY A 177 7.01 -7.08 -10.79
C GLY A 177 7.59 -8.02 -9.74
N PHE A 178 6.93 -9.13 -9.40
CA PHE A 178 7.47 -10.14 -8.47
C PHE A 178 8.44 -11.08 -9.18
N TYR A 179 9.46 -11.54 -8.45
CA TYR A 179 10.45 -12.46 -9.00
C TYR A 179 9.81 -13.79 -9.45
N ASN A 180 10.00 -14.17 -10.72
CA ASN A 180 9.45 -15.40 -11.28
C ASN A 180 10.49 -16.39 -11.80
N GLY A 181 11.78 -16.04 -11.77
CA GLY A 181 12.87 -16.92 -12.21
C GLY A 181 13.04 -17.04 -13.72
N ALA A 182 12.25 -16.32 -14.54
CA ALA A 182 12.39 -16.35 -15.99
C ALA A 182 13.70 -15.70 -16.44
N SER A 183 14.54 -16.40 -17.21
CA SER A 183 15.79 -15.83 -17.73
C SER A 183 15.54 -15.10 -19.05
N PRO A 184 16.15 -13.92 -19.28
CA PRO A 184 16.18 -13.34 -20.62
C PRO A 184 16.92 -14.32 -21.55
N MET A 185 16.27 -14.75 -22.64
CA MET A 185 16.94 -15.53 -23.68
C MET A 185 18.01 -14.66 -24.34
N THR A 186 19.14 -15.28 -24.71
CA THR A 186 20.36 -14.63 -25.21
C THR A 186 20.25 -14.02 -26.62
N ALA A 187 19.05 -13.89 -27.18
CA ALA A 187 18.81 -13.26 -28.47
C ALA A 187 18.03 -11.95 -28.29
N SER A 188 18.55 -10.88 -28.91
CA SER A 188 18.13 -9.49 -28.79
C SER A 188 16.59 -9.28 -28.79
N LEU A 189 16.11 -8.41 -27.90
CA LEU A 189 14.77 -7.78 -27.87
C LEU A 189 13.58 -8.55 -27.25
N LYS A 190 13.80 -9.58 -26.43
CA LYS A 190 12.74 -10.14 -25.58
C LYS A 190 12.70 -9.45 -24.21
N ILE A 191 12.25 -8.20 -24.15
CA ILE A 191 12.11 -7.42 -22.89
C ILE A 191 10.65 -7.22 -22.47
N SER A 192 9.73 -7.21 -23.44
CA SER A 192 8.28 -7.13 -23.24
C SER A 192 7.63 -8.52 -23.18
N PRO A 193 6.36 -8.65 -22.73
CA PRO A 193 5.58 -9.88 -22.95
C PRO A 193 5.46 -10.23 -24.44
N SER A 194 5.10 -11.49 -24.75
CA SER A 194 4.83 -11.92 -26.14
C SER A 194 3.66 -11.15 -26.74
N ILE A 195 3.68 -10.83 -28.02
CA ILE A 195 2.62 -10.02 -28.65
C ILE A 195 2.06 -10.78 -29.83
N TYR A 196 0.72 -10.77 -29.90
CA TYR A 196 -0.04 -11.18 -31.06
C TYR A 196 -0.59 -9.93 -31.74
N TRP A 197 -0.16 -9.69 -32.97
CA TRP A 197 -0.70 -8.62 -33.80
C TRP A 197 -1.68 -9.24 -34.80
N SER A 198 -2.94 -8.81 -34.76
CA SER A 198 -3.99 -9.34 -35.65
C SER A 198 -4.88 -8.22 -36.21
N GLU A 199 -4.30 -7.23 -36.86
CA GLU A 199 -5.07 -6.32 -37.71
C GLU A 199 -4.40 -6.20 -39.06
N SER A 200 -5.18 -6.43 -40.12
CA SER A 200 -4.68 -6.31 -41.48
C SER A 200 -4.54 -4.85 -41.88
N ILE A 201 -3.45 -4.55 -42.60
CA ILE A 201 -3.24 -3.26 -43.27
C ILE A 201 -4.06 -3.17 -44.59
N LYS A 202 -4.84 -4.20 -44.95
CA LYS A 202 -5.84 -4.17 -46.04
C LYS A 202 -7.19 -4.74 -45.59
N PRO A 203 -8.34 -4.22 -46.08
CA PRO A 203 -9.66 -4.77 -45.76
C PRO A 203 -9.89 -6.26 -46.15
N SER A 204 -8.95 -6.93 -46.83
CA SER A 204 -9.17 -8.26 -47.41
C SER A 204 -8.08 -9.31 -47.18
N SER A 205 -6.93 -9.02 -46.55
CA SER A 205 -5.84 -10.00 -46.38
C SER A 205 -5.39 -10.08 -44.92
N LYS A 206 -5.71 -11.14 -44.18
CA LYS A 206 -5.20 -11.27 -42.80
C LYS A 206 -3.66 -11.39 -42.85
N THR A 207 -2.92 -10.62 -42.05
CA THR A 207 -1.50 -10.85 -41.74
C THR A 207 -1.36 -10.75 -40.22
N SER A 208 -0.76 -11.77 -39.60
CA SER A 208 -0.58 -11.83 -38.15
C SER A 208 0.89 -11.91 -37.83
N LEU A 209 1.40 -10.93 -37.09
CA LEU A 209 2.79 -10.90 -36.63
C LEU A 209 2.80 -11.37 -35.17
N PHE A 210 3.47 -12.49 -34.90
CA PHE A 210 3.77 -12.94 -33.54
C PHE A 210 5.19 -12.53 -33.20
N LYS A 211 5.36 -11.88 -32.05
CA LYS A 211 6.68 -11.61 -31.48
C LYS A 211 6.76 -12.26 -30.11
N GLU A 212 7.62 -13.26 -29.97
CA GLU A 212 7.90 -13.90 -28.70
C GLU A 212 8.55 -12.91 -27.71
N GLY A 213 8.08 -12.91 -26.46
CA GLY A 213 8.55 -12.05 -25.39
C GLY A 213 8.91 -12.81 -24.12
N MET A 214 9.08 -12.09 -23.01
CA MET A 214 9.43 -12.66 -21.69
C MET A 214 8.26 -13.40 -21.05
N ASP A 215 8.57 -14.49 -20.36
CA ASP A 215 7.62 -15.17 -19.46
C ASP A 215 7.31 -14.26 -18.25
N ARG A 216 6.03 -13.90 -18.12
CA ARG A 216 5.49 -13.04 -17.05
C ARG A 216 4.59 -13.81 -16.09
N SER A 217 4.66 -15.14 -16.08
CA SER A 217 3.90 -15.98 -15.16
C SER A 217 4.33 -15.78 -13.71
N PHE A 218 3.38 -15.92 -12.80
CA PHE A 218 3.60 -15.85 -11.36
C PHE A 218 4.19 -17.16 -10.83
N ASN A 219 5.14 -17.05 -9.90
CA ASN A 219 5.72 -18.20 -9.20
C ASN A 219 5.62 -18.01 -7.67
N GLU A 220 4.71 -18.74 -7.04
CA GLU A 220 4.43 -18.58 -5.60
C GLU A 220 5.67 -18.83 -4.73
N ALA A 221 6.43 -19.89 -4.99
CA ALA A 221 7.58 -20.26 -4.17
C ALA A 221 8.69 -19.21 -4.22
N LEU A 222 8.96 -18.66 -5.41
CA LEU A 222 9.94 -17.59 -5.58
C LEU A 222 9.45 -16.26 -5.01
N CYS A 223 8.16 -15.97 -5.11
CA CYS A 223 7.55 -14.77 -4.54
C CYS A 223 7.61 -14.74 -2.99
N LYS A 224 7.70 -15.90 -2.33
CA LYS A 224 7.85 -15.97 -0.86
C LYS A 224 9.22 -15.49 -0.37
N ILE A 225 10.25 -15.44 -1.20
CA ILE A 225 11.60 -15.08 -0.77
C ILE A 225 11.66 -13.64 -0.26
N GLY A 226 12.20 -13.44 0.94
CA GLY A 226 12.33 -12.14 1.60
C GLY A 226 11.12 -11.70 2.43
N THR A 227 10.02 -12.48 2.43
CA THR A 227 8.86 -12.22 3.29
C THR A 227 9.15 -12.54 4.76
N LEU A 228 8.57 -11.79 5.70
CA LEU A 228 8.71 -12.03 7.14
C LEU A 228 8.01 -13.33 7.52
N ARG A 229 8.76 -14.31 8.03
CA ARG A 229 8.28 -15.63 8.41
C ARG A 229 7.94 -15.71 9.88
N THR A 230 8.81 -15.21 10.77
CA THR A 230 8.62 -15.33 12.22
C THR A 230 9.08 -14.07 12.96
N ILE A 231 8.31 -13.66 13.97
CA ILE A 231 8.75 -12.72 15.02
C ILE A 231 8.87 -13.52 16.32
N THR A 232 10.02 -13.44 16.98
CA THR A 232 10.19 -13.92 18.36
C THR A 232 10.14 -12.74 19.31
N TYR A 233 9.30 -12.83 20.32
CA TYR A 233 9.08 -11.78 21.32
C TYR A 233 10.06 -11.92 22.49
N PRO A 234 10.22 -10.87 23.31
CA PRO A 234 11.04 -10.93 24.53
C PRO A 234 10.63 -12.02 25.52
N THR A 235 9.39 -12.53 25.40
CA THR A 235 8.82 -13.58 26.23
C THR A 235 9.30 -14.98 25.86
N GLY A 236 9.97 -15.12 24.71
CA GLY A 236 10.28 -16.42 24.07
C GLY A 236 9.18 -16.94 23.14
N GLY A 237 7.95 -16.40 23.24
CA GLY A 237 6.87 -16.72 22.31
C GLY A 237 7.16 -16.25 20.88
N THR A 238 6.45 -16.81 19.91
CA THR A 238 6.63 -16.53 18.48
C THR A 238 5.32 -16.24 17.77
N THR A 239 5.36 -15.43 16.72
CA THR A 239 4.31 -15.30 15.71
C THR A 239 4.90 -15.74 14.37
N THR A 240 4.31 -16.75 13.74
CA THR A 240 4.70 -17.27 12.42
C THR A 240 3.63 -16.96 11.38
N PHE A 241 4.07 -16.47 10.22
CA PHE A 241 3.23 -16.10 9.08
C PHE A 241 3.43 -17.10 7.94
N GLU A 242 2.33 -17.71 7.48
CA GLU A 242 2.32 -18.49 6.24
C GLU A 242 1.63 -17.67 5.16
N TYR A 243 2.23 -17.62 3.98
CA TYR A 243 1.71 -16.88 2.83
C TYR A 243 1.29 -17.84 1.71
N GLU A 244 0.38 -17.40 0.85
CA GLU A 244 0.01 -18.09 -0.39
C GLU A 244 -0.26 -17.08 -1.50
N GLY A 245 -0.25 -17.51 -2.76
CA GLY A 245 -0.60 -16.66 -3.90
C GLY A 245 -2.09 -16.30 -3.92
N HIS A 246 -2.42 -15.15 -4.49
CA HIS A 246 -3.82 -14.82 -4.76
C HIS A 246 -4.38 -15.78 -5.82
N ARG A 247 -5.61 -16.24 -5.64
CA ARG A 247 -6.32 -17.19 -6.50
C ARG A 247 -7.47 -16.49 -7.20
N PHE A 248 -7.56 -16.60 -8.52
CA PHE A 248 -8.58 -15.97 -9.36
C PHE A 248 -9.36 -17.03 -10.15
N GLU A 249 -10.67 -16.81 -10.30
CA GLU A 249 -11.56 -17.65 -11.11
C GLU A 249 -11.33 -17.46 -12.62
N THR A 250 -10.84 -16.28 -13.01
CA THR A 250 -10.52 -15.94 -14.41
C THR A 250 -9.06 -15.56 -14.55
N LEU A 251 -8.47 -15.86 -15.72
CA LEU A 251 -7.11 -15.47 -16.04
C LEU A 251 -6.89 -13.97 -15.81
N PRO A 252 -6.00 -13.59 -14.88
CA PRO A 252 -5.71 -12.18 -14.64
C PRO A 252 -4.92 -11.52 -15.78
N MET A 253 -4.46 -12.28 -16.79
CA MET A 253 -3.57 -11.81 -17.86
C MET A 253 -3.85 -12.42 -19.24
N MET A 254 -3.71 -11.58 -20.28
CA MET A 254 -3.09 -11.92 -21.56
C MET A 254 -1.93 -10.92 -21.77
N PRO A 255 -0.84 -11.26 -22.48
CA PRO A 255 -0.68 -12.32 -23.47
C PRO A 255 -0.02 -13.59 -22.89
N PRO A 256 -0.06 -14.72 -23.60
CA PRO A 256 -0.54 -16.03 -23.12
C PRO A 256 0.22 -16.62 -21.92
N LEU A 257 -0.51 -17.34 -21.07
CA LEU A 257 0.01 -18.53 -20.38
C LEU A 257 0.66 -19.40 -21.45
N ARG A 258 2.00 -19.41 -21.52
CA ARG A 258 2.83 -20.30 -22.36
C ARG A 258 2.01 -20.96 -23.47
N GLU A 259 1.57 -20.16 -24.43
CA GLU A 259 1.44 -20.65 -25.79
C GLU A 259 2.88 -20.70 -26.28
N GLY A 260 3.60 -21.71 -25.80
CA GLY A 260 5.00 -21.86 -26.11
C GLY A 260 5.06 -22.27 -27.56
N THR A 261 5.59 -21.43 -28.45
CA THR A 261 6.01 -21.91 -29.76
C THR A 261 7.06 -22.99 -29.52
N LEU A 262 6.66 -24.25 -29.63
CA LEU A 262 7.49 -25.42 -29.41
C LEU A 262 8.46 -25.59 -30.58
N ASN A 263 8.06 -25.16 -31.77
CA ASN A 263 8.89 -25.18 -32.97
C ASN A 263 8.34 -24.24 -34.04
N LEU A 264 9.24 -23.60 -34.79
CA LEU A 264 8.93 -22.76 -35.93
C LEU A 264 9.68 -23.30 -37.14
N VAL A 265 8.95 -23.63 -38.20
CA VAL A 265 9.51 -23.88 -39.53
C VAL A 265 9.17 -22.66 -40.37
N ASP A 266 10.05 -21.67 -40.36
CA ASP A 266 9.94 -20.46 -41.19
C ASP A 266 10.93 -20.57 -42.35
N ASN A 267 10.43 -20.47 -43.58
CA ASN A 267 11.27 -20.48 -44.76
C ASN A 267 10.86 -19.38 -45.72
N GLY A 268 11.65 -18.31 -45.72
CA GLY A 268 11.70 -17.40 -46.85
C GLY A 268 12.26 -18.14 -48.04
N MET A 269 11.41 -18.41 -49.02
CA MET A 269 11.83 -19.06 -50.26
C MET A 269 12.41 -18.00 -51.19
N PRO A 270 13.69 -18.07 -51.58
CA PRO A 270 14.20 -17.22 -52.65
C PRO A 270 13.55 -17.63 -53.98
N PRO A 271 13.55 -16.77 -55.01
CA PRO A 271 13.09 -17.14 -56.35
C PRO A 271 13.79 -18.42 -56.85
N VAL A 272 13.02 -19.39 -57.35
CA VAL A 272 13.54 -20.69 -57.84
C VAL A 272 13.13 -20.91 -59.30
N ALA A 273 14.13 -21.06 -60.19
CA ALA A 273 13.95 -21.48 -61.58
C ALA A 273 14.06 -23.03 -61.71
N PRO A 274 13.49 -23.67 -62.75
CA PRO A 274 12.97 -25.04 -62.66
C PRO A 274 14.04 -26.11 -62.37
N GLY A 275 13.75 -27.00 -61.41
CA GLY A 275 14.63 -28.14 -61.10
C GLY A 275 14.20 -29.08 -59.95
N ALA A 276 13.32 -28.67 -59.04
CA ALA A 276 12.79 -29.55 -57.99
C ALA A 276 11.25 -29.43 -57.89
N PRO A 277 10.49 -30.52 -58.09
CA PRO A 277 9.03 -30.49 -58.00
C PRO A 277 8.52 -30.35 -56.55
N VAL A 278 9.37 -30.68 -55.55
CA VAL A 278 9.05 -30.60 -54.11
C VAL A 278 10.28 -30.12 -53.33
N LEU A 279 10.09 -29.16 -52.42
CA LEU A 279 11.08 -28.75 -51.40
C LEU A 279 10.60 -29.18 -50.01
N MET A 280 11.48 -29.79 -49.20
CA MET A 280 11.16 -30.25 -47.85
C MET A 280 11.99 -29.51 -46.80
N TYR A 281 11.30 -29.03 -45.76
CA TYR A 281 11.88 -28.40 -44.59
C TYR A 281 11.49 -29.18 -43.35
N ILE A 282 12.45 -29.39 -42.45
CA ILE A 282 12.26 -30.15 -41.23
C ILE A 282 12.56 -29.21 -40.07
N GLY A 283 11.57 -29.00 -39.20
CA GLY A 283 11.77 -28.27 -37.96
C GLY A 283 12.55 -29.11 -36.96
N GLU A 284 13.24 -28.42 -36.04
CA GLU A 284 13.96 -29.08 -34.95
C GLU A 284 13.01 -29.92 -34.09
N PRO A 285 13.40 -31.09 -33.57
CA PRO A 285 12.54 -31.86 -32.70
C PRO A 285 12.18 -31.09 -31.42
N PHE A 286 10.93 -31.21 -30.97
CA PHE A 286 10.39 -30.59 -29.76
C PHE A 286 9.77 -31.63 -28.83
N GLU A 287 9.80 -31.37 -27.51
CA GLU A 287 9.23 -32.25 -26.50
C GLU A 287 7.81 -31.83 -26.12
N VAL A 288 6.92 -32.82 -26.03
CA VAL A 288 5.59 -32.67 -25.43
C VAL A 288 5.60 -33.37 -24.08
N ASP A 289 5.14 -32.67 -23.04
CA ASP A 289 5.00 -33.17 -21.67
C ASP A 289 3.57 -32.94 -21.13
N ASP A 290 3.33 -33.35 -19.89
CA ASP A 290 2.03 -33.23 -19.22
C ASP A 290 1.58 -31.77 -19.03
N ALA A 291 2.49 -30.79 -19.20
CA ALA A 291 2.16 -29.38 -19.11
C ALA A 291 1.56 -28.84 -20.42
N ASN A 292 1.90 -29.41 -21.58
CA ASN A 292 1.43 -28.94 -22.90
C ASN A 292 0.87 -30.08 -23.77
N PRO A 293 -0.12 -30.85 -23.29
CA PRO A 293 -0.61 -32.03 -24.00
C PRO A 293 -1.42 -31.67 -25.26
N LYS A 294 -1.86 -30.42 -25.40
CA LYS A 294 -2.55 -29.92 -26.58
C LYS A 294 -1.58 -29.07 -27.38
N ILE A 295 -1.56 -29.22 -28.70
CA ILE A 295 -0.80 -28.36 -29.59
C ILE A 295 -1.72 -27.76 -30.65
N ILE A 296 -1.37 -26.58 -31.13
CA ILE A 296 -1.97 -25.94 -32.29
C ILE A 296 -0.92 -25.93 -33.39
N ILE A 297 -1.27 -26.51 -34.54
CA ILE A 297 -0.51 -26.40 -35.78
C ILE A 297 -1.08 -25.22 -36.54
N ARG A 298 -0.36 -24.10 -36.51
CA ARG A 298 -0.70 -22.87 -37.19
C ARG A 298 0.09 -22.78 -38.49
N ARG A 299 -0.60 -22.52 -39.60
CA ARG A 299 0.00 -22.42 -40.93
C ARG A 299 -0.27 -21.03 -41.48
N ARG A 300 0.77 -20.36 -41.94
CA ARG A 300 0.67 -19.02 -42.54
C ARG A 300 1.51 -19.00 -43.82
N HIS A 301 1.05 -18.24 -44.79
CA HIS A 301 1.75 -18.02 -46.04
C HIS A 301 1.45 -16.61 -46.53
N ASP A 302 2.39 -16.03 -47.28
CA ASP A 302 2.15 -14.82 -48.04
C ASP A 302 1.28 -15.15 -49.27
N GLU A 303 0.49 -14.18 -49.74
CA GLU A 303 -0.14 -14.28 -51.06
C GLU A 303 0.91 -13.99 -52.14
N PRO A 304 0.92 -14.74 -53.27
CA PRO A 304 1.73 -14.43 -54.44
C PRO A 304 1.51 -13.01 -54.96
N HIS A 305 2.48 -12.48 -55.70
CA HIS A 305 2.37 -11.11 -56.18
C HIS A 305 1.17 -10.95 -57.12
N PRO A 306 0.41 -9.83 -57.11
CA PRO A 306 -0.74 -9.65 -58.00
C PRO A 306 -0.44 -9.73 -59.50
N SER A 307 0.83 -9.67 -59.90
CA SER A 307 1.28 -9.82 -61.29
C SER A 307 1.77 -11.23 -61.63
N GLU A 308 1.76 -12.18 -60.69
CA GLU A 308 2.14 -13.57 -60.94
C GLU A 308 0.95 -14.36 -61.51
N HIS A 309 1.08 -14.78 -62.77
CA HIS A 309 0.28 -15.88 -63.29
C HIS A 309 1.01 -17.19 -62.98
N LEU A 310 0.68 -17.82 -61.85
CA LEU A 310 1.16 -19.16 -61.54
C LEU A 310 0.62 -20.13 -62.61
N ALA A 311 1.51 -20.77 -63.37
CA ALA A 311 1.13 -21.78 -64.37
C ALA A 311 0.50 -23.04 -63.74
N SER A 312 0.70 -23.22 -62.43
CA SER A 312 0.17 -24.29 -61.57
C SER A 312 0.15 -23.78 -60.13
N SER A 313 -0.87 -24.14 -59.34
CA SER A 313 -0.97 -23.81 -57.91
C SER A 313 0.27 -24.21 -57.13
N LEU A 314 0.89 -23.25 -56.43
CA LEU A 314 1.95 -23.52 -55.46
C LEU A 314 1.27 -24.04 -54.20
N THR A 315 1.51 -25.31 -53.86
CA THR A 315 0.84 -25.95 -52.73
C THR A 315 1.82 -26.35 -51.65
N TYR A 316 1.36 -26.44 -50.41
CA TYR A 316 2.18 -26.95 -49.31
C TYR A 316 1.39 -27.88 -48.39
N THR A 317 2.13 -28.82 -47.79
CA THR A 317 1.63 -29.76 -46.78
C THR A 317 2.49 -29.71 -45.55
N THR A 318 1.88 -30.01 -44.42
CA THR A 318 2.55 -30.07 -43.12
C THR A 318 2.36 -31.45 -42.52
N GLN A 319 3.44 -32.07 -42.05
CA GLN A 319 3.36 -33.34 -41.35
C GLN A 319 3.88 -33.21 -39.93
N LEU A 320 3.13 -33.77 -38.98
CA LEU A 320 3.58 -33.94 -37.60
C LEU A 320 4.06 -35.37 -37.44
N GLU A 321 5.28 -35.54 -36.95
CA GLU A 321 5.91 -36.84 -36.79
C GLU A 321 6.36 -37.05 -35.33
N LYS A 322 6.16 -38.26 -34.80
CA LYS A 322 6.60 -38.67 -33.46
C LYS A 322 7.85 -39.53 -33.55
N LYS A 323 8.80 -39.32 -32.66
CA LYS A 323 9.99 -40.17 -32.55
C LYS A 323 9.61 -41.53 -31.97
N GLU A 324 9.92 -42.60 -32.70
CA GLU A 324 9.73 -43.99 -32.29
C GLU A 324 11.03 -44.76 -32.58
N GLY A 325 11.74 -45.19 -31.53
CA GLY A 325 13.08 -45.80 -31.66
C GLY A 325 14.10 -44.83 -32.28
N ASN A 326 14.73 -45.26 -33.39
CA ASN A 326 15.70 -44.45 -34.16
C ASN A 326 15.08 -43.64 -35.31
N GLY A 327 13.75 -43.72 -35.51
CA GLY A 327 13.05 -43.07 -36.62
C GLY A 327 11.92 -42.15 -36.18
N TYR A 328 11.26 -41.52 -37.15
CA TYR A 328 10.06 -40.70 -36.96
C TYR A 328 8.88 -41.32 -37.72
N ARG A 329 7.72 -41.39 -37.08
CA ARG A 329 6.46 -41.85 -37.67
C ARG A 329 5.51 -40.68 -37.84
N THR A 330 5.00 -40.48 -39.05
CA THR A 330 3.96 -39.47 -39.32
C THR A 330 2.67 -39.79 -38.57
N LEU A 331 2.22 -38.85 -37.74
CA LEU A 331 0.96 -38.93 -36.99
C LEU A 331 -0.17 -38.18 -37.67
N PHE A 332 0.17 -37.10 -38.37
CA PHE A 332 -0.77 -36.26 -39.07
C PHE A 332 -0.10 -35.67 -40.31
N SER A 333 -0.83 -35.62 -41.41
CA SER A 333 -0.48 -34.86 -42.61
C SER A 333 -1.65 -33.95 -42.93
N SER A 334 -1.40 -32.68 -43.18
CA SER A 334 -2.42 -31.77 -43.68
C SER A 334 -2.76 -32.09 -45.15
N PRO A 335 -3.93 -31.67 -45.64
CA PRO A 335 -4.17 -31.59 -47.08
C PRO A 335 -3.20 -30.61 -47.75
N ASP A 336 -3.14 -30.67 -49.08
CA ASP A 336 -2.44 -29.68 -49.91
C ASP A 336 -3.17 -28.34 -49.81
N TYR A 337 -2.46 -27.29 -49.38
CA TYR A 337 -2.98 -25.93 -49.33
C TYR A 337 -2.38 -25.10 -50.45
N ASP A 338 -3.22 -24.47 -51.27
CA ASP A 338 -2.80 -23.50 -52.28
C ASP A 338 -2.52 -22.15 -51.60
N VAL A 339 -1.36 -21.57 -51.88
CA VAL A 339 -0.99 -20.24 -51.33
C VAL A 339 -1.88 -19.10 -51.84
N MET A 340 -2.69 -19.35 -52.88
CA MET A 340 -3.69 -18.41 -53.40
C MET A 340 -5.01 -18.45 -52.61
N GLU A 341 -5.22 -19.46 -51.76
CA GLU A 341 -6.42 -19.57 -50.94
C GLU A 341 -6.27 -18.81 -49.61
N PRO A 342 -7.39 -18.39 -48.98
CA PRO A 342 -7.37 -17.85 -47.62
C PRO A 342 -6.71 -18.83 -46.65
N TRP A 343 -6.16 -18.30 -45.56
CA TRP A 343 -5.43 -19.11 -44.59
C TRP A 343 -6.20 -20.36 -44.14
N PRO A 344 -5.51 -21.50 -44.06
CA PRO A 344 -6.10 -22.69 -43.48
C PRO A 344 -6.33 -22.49 -41.98
N ASP A 345 -7.44 -23.04 -41.50
CA ASP A 345 -7.77 -23.04 -40.08
C ASP A 345 -6.66 -23.72 -39.26
N ASP A 346 -6.37 -23.12 -38.10
CA ASP A 346 -5.46 -23.66 -37.11
C ASP A 346 -5.91 -25.08 -36.73
N THR A 347 -4.99 -26.05 -36.77
CA THR A 347 -5.32 -27.45 -36.47
C THR A 347 -4.91 -27.81 -35.07
N GLU A 348 -5.88 -28.12 -34.22
CA GLU A 348 -5.62 -28.57 -32.86
C GLU A 348 -5.37 -30.09 -32.80
N LYS A 349 -4.34 -30.50 -32.07
CA LYS A 349 -4.04 -31.91 -31.79
C LYS A 349 -3.72 -32.11 -30.32
N GLN A 350 -4.24 -33.20 -29.75
CA GLN A 350 -3.83 -33.67 -28.43
C GLN A 350 -2.79 -34.76 -28.62
N LEU A 351 -1.65 -34.63 -27.95
CA LEU A 351 -0.49 -35.49 -28.08
C LEU A 351 -0.07 -36.03 -26.72
N ASP A 352 0.32 -37.30 -26.70
CA ASP A 352 0.94 -37.91 -25.52
C ASP A 352 2.39 -37.43 -25.36
N ARG A 353 2.96 -37.64 -24.17
CA ARG A 353 4.36 -37.35 -23.89
C ARG A 353 5.31 -37.96 -24.94
N GLY A 354 6.31 -37.18 -25.36
CA GLY A 354 7.39 -37.65 -26.22
C GLY A 354 7.99 -36.56 -27.11
N THR A 355 8.98 -36.95 -27.92
CA THR A 355 9.64 -36.08 -28.90
C THR A 355 8.89 -36.10 -30.24
N TYR A 356 8.61 -34.93 -30.79
CA TYR A 356 7.94 -34.73 -32.07
C TYR A 356 8.74 -33.81 -32.97
N ARG A 357 8.47 -33.80 -34.26
CA ARG A 357 8.94 -32.76 -35.19
C ARG A 357 7.87 -32.46 -36.23
N VAL A 358 8.02 -31.35 -36.92
CA VAL A 358 7.14 -30.98 -38.03
C VAL A 358 7.94 -30.82 -39.31
N THR A 359 7.37 -31.31 -40.40
CA THR A 359 7.90 -31.13 -41.74
C THR A 359 6.95 -30.29 -42.56
N LEU A 360 7.51 -29.42 -43.39
CA LEU A 360 6.81 -28.62 -44.41
C LEU A 360 7.30 -29.11 -45.77
N ALA A 361 6.40 -29.58 -46.61
CA ALA A 361 6.72 -29.94 -47.99
C ALA A 361 5.95 -29.03 -48.95
N VAL A 362 6.68 -28.29 -49.78
CA VAL A 362 6.13 -27.35 -50.76
C VAL A 362 6.28 -27.94 -52.15
N GLN A 363 5.20 -27.96 -52.93
CA GLN A 363 5.14 -28.54 -54.26
C GLN A 363 4.91 -27.46 -55.32
N ASN A 364 5.28 -27.73 -56.57
CA ASN A 364 5.13 -26.82 -57.72
C ASN A 364 5.88 -25.49 -57.58
N VAL A 365 7.11 -25.54 -57.03
CA VAL A 365 7.96 -24.38 -56.75
C VAL A 365 8.38 -23.65 -58.04
N ARG A 366 7.55 -22.71 -58.48
CA ARG A 366 7.85 -21.71 -59.52
C ARG A 366 7.59 -20.33 -58.93
N LEU A 367 8.66 -19.63 -58.60
CA LEU A 367 8.59 -18.33 -57.91
C LEU A 367 9.54 -17.35 -58.60
N GLU A 368 9.00 -16.24 -59.09
CA GLU A 368 9.81 -15.11 -59.56
C GLU A 368 10.13 -14.15 -58.40
N TYR A 369 9.30 -14.15 -57.35
CA TYR A 369 9.46 -13.36 -56.14
C TYR A 369 9.50 -14.23 -54.88
N PRO A 370 10.14 -13.78 -53.79
CA PRO A 370 10.18 -14.53 -52.56
C PRO A 370 8.81 -14.59 -51.88
N ILE A 371 8.47 -15.76 -51.33
CA ILE A 371 7.26 -16.02 -50.54
C ILE A 371 7.68 -16.62 -49.20
N ASN A 372 7.01 -16.26 -48.10
CA ASN A 372 7.19 -16.94 -46.82
C ASN A 372 6.06 -17.94 -46.60
N ILE A 373 6.43 -19.15 -46.20
CA ILE A 373 5.50 -20.15 -45.68
C ILE A 373 6.03 -20.54 -44.31
N SER A 374 5.20 -20.36 -43.28
CA SER A 374 5.55 -20.68 -41.91
C SER A 374 4.57 -21.67 -41.29
N VAL A 375 5.14 -22.62 -40.56
CA VAL A 375 4.40 -23.57 -39.74
C VAL A 375 4.86 -23.40 -38.30
N GLU A 376 3.93 -23.04 -37.45
CA GLU A 376 4.15 -22.79 -36.04
C GLU A 376 3.45 -23.88 -35.22
N ILE A 377 4.18 -24.47 -34.29
CA ILE A 377 3.62 -25.40 -33.31
C ILE A 377 3.52 -24.70 -31.98
N VAL A 378 2.29 -24.40 -31.58
CA VAL A 378 2.01 -23.71 -30.33
C VAL A 378 1.58 -24.75 -29.30
N GLY A 379 2.38 -24.93 -28.25
CA GLY A 379 2.01 -25.71 -27.08
C GLY A 379 0.88 -25.02 -26.35
N LYS A 380 -0.26 -25.69 -26.23
CA LYS A 380 -1.43 -25.26 -25.48
C LYS A 380 -1.51 -26.11 -24.22
N THR A 381 -1.38 -25.48 -23.07
CA THR A 381 -1.69 -26.18 -21.83
C THR A 381 -3.15 -26.65 -21.89
N ASN A 382 -3.45 -27.89 -21.48
CA ASN A 382 -4.79 -28.19 -21.01
C ASN A 382 -4.91 -27.40 -19.71
N ALA A 383 -5.39 -26.16 -19.77
CA ALA A 383 -5.84 -25.51 -18.56
C ALA A 383 -6.95 -26.41 -18.01
N PRO A 384 -6.77 -27.07 -16.85
CA PRO A 384 -7.90 -27.70 -16.19
C PRO A 384 -8.87 -26.55 -15.91
N LEU A 385 -10.14 -26.70 -16.27
CA LEU A 385 -11.18 -25.74 -15.90
C LEU A 385 -11.25 -25.51 -14.38
N ASP A 386 -10.62 -26.40 -13.58
CA ASP A 386 -10.65 -26.42 -12.12
C ASP A 386 -9.39 -25.86 -11.43
N LYS A 387 -8.46 -25.19 -12.13
CA LYS A 387 -7.29 -24.58 -11.47
C LYS A 387 -7.45 -23.08 -11.29
N ASP A 388 -7.50 -22.66 -10.03
CA ASP A 388 -7.29 -21.27 -9.63
C ASP A 388 -6.08 -20.66 -10.35
N TYR A 389 -6.28 -19.55 -11.05
CA TYR A 389 -5.17 -18.79 -11.60
C TYR A 389 -4.44 -18.07 -10.47
N LEU A 390 -3.11 -18.20 -10.40
CA LEU A 390 -2.29 -17.55 -9.39
C LEU A 390 -1.65 -16.28 -9.94
N GLY A 391 -1.58 -15.21 -9.14
CA GLY A 391 -0.95 -13.96 -9.56
C GLY A 391 -1.00 -12.86 -8.51
N ALA A 392 -0.51 -11.67 -8.90
CA ALA A 392 -0.60 -10.43 -8.14
C ALA A 392 0.03 -10.44 -6.72
N GLY A 393 0.99 -11.34 -6.47
CA GLY A 393 1.75 -11.39 -5.22
C GLY A 393 1.24 -12.41 -4.21
N LEU A 394 1.37 -12.09 -2.92
CA LEU A 394 1.06 -12.99 -1.81
C LEU A 394 0.07 -12.37 -0.84
N ARG A 395 -0.78 -13.22 -0.25
CA ARG A 395 -1.65 -12.94 0.89
C ARG A 395 -1.30 -13.82 2.07
N ILE A 396 -1.73 -13.44 3.28
CA ILE A 396 -1.55 -14.26 4.48
C ILE A 396 -2.53 -15.43 4.43
N LYS A 397 -2.02 -16.65 4.47
CA LYS A 397 -2.82 -17.88 4.60
C LYS A 397 -3.21 -18.12 6.05
N SER A 398 -2.25 -18.01 6.94
CA SER A 398 -2.46 -18.22 8.38
C SER A 398 -1.41 -17.52 9.22
N ILE A 399 -1.78 -17.23 10.47
CA ILE A 399 -0.88 -16.70 11.50
C ILE A 399 -0.93 -17.65 12.70
N THR A 400 0.22 -18.17 13.11
CA THR A 400 0.34 -19.05 14.28
C THR A 400 1.11 -18.33 15.37
N ASN A 401 0.50 -18.15 16.54
CA ASN A 401 1.18 -17.66 17.73
C ASN A 401 1.52 -18.84 18.63
N THR A 402 2.76 -18.92 19.09
CA THR A 402 3.21 -19.88 20.11
C THR A 402 3.63 -19.12 21.35
N ASP A 403 3.11 -19.46 22.52
CA ASP A 403 3.53 -18.83 23.78
C ASP A 403 4.90 -19.34 24.25
N GLY A 404 5.42 -18.77 25.35
CA GLY A 404 6.70 -19.20 25.93
C GLY A 404 6.70 -20.62 26.52
N ASN A 405 5.53 -21.24 26.67
CA ASN A 405 5.33 -22.60 27.18
C ASN A 405 5.10 -23.63 26.05
N GLY A 406 5.02 -23.18 24.79
CA GLY A 406 4.75 -24.02 23.62
C GLY A 406 3.27 -24.16 23.24
N ASN A 407 2.34 -23.47 23.92
CA ASN A 407 0.92 -23.48 23.55
C ASN A 407 0.70 -22.69 22.26
N GLN A 408 -0.13 -23.22 21.37
CA GLN A 408 -0.36 -22.63 20.05
C GLN A 408 -1.78 -22.12 19.89
N SER A 409 -1.90 -20.96 19.25
CA SER A 409 -3.15 -20.45 18.69
C SER A 409 -2.92 -20.07 17.23
N TRP A 410 -3.95 -20.23 16.40
CA TRP A 410 -3.86 -19.98 14.98
C TRP A 410 -5.04 -19.16 14.50
N ARG A 411 -4.77 -18.31 13.53
CA ARG A 411 -5.77 -17.64 12.69
C ARG A 411 -5.61 -18.15 11.27
N LYS A 412 -6.69 -18.69 10.70
CA LYS A 412 -6.75 -19.08 9.29
C LYS A 412 -7.62 -18.08 8.53
N PHE A 413 -7.24 -17.79 7.30
CA PHE A 413 -7.96 -16.86 6.43
C PHE A 413 -8.43 -17.59 5.17
N GLU A 414 -9.72 -17.48 4.87
CA GLU A 414 -10.30 -17.92 3.60
C GLU A 414 -10.76 -16.70 2.80
N TYR A 415 -10.46 -16.70 1.51
CA TYR A 415 -10.67 -15.57 0.64
C TYR A 415 -11.61 -15.96 -0.50
N GLN A 416 -12.64 -15.15 -0.75
CA GLN A 416 -13.68 -15.44 -1.74
C GLN A 416 -13.73 -14.34 -2.80
N ASP A 417 -13.93 -14.75 -4.06
CA ASP A 417 -14.12 -13.87 -5.22
C ASP A 417 -13.04 -12.77 -5.30
N ALA A 418 -11.83 -13.21 -5.65
CA ALA A 418 -10.68 -12.33 -5.84
C ALA A 418 -10.82 -11.53 -7.13
N LYS A 419 -10.67 -10.21 -7.04
CA LYS A 419 -10.76 -9.28 -8.16
C LYS A 419 -9.44 -8.56 -8.32
N LEU A 420 -8.89 -8.60 -9.52
CA LEU A 420 -7.72 -7.80 -9.87
C LEU A 420 -8.16 -6.35 -10.05
N MET A 421 -7.74 -5.46 -9.14
CA MET A 421 -8.24 -4.08 -9.09
C MET A 421 -7.77 -3.25 -10.29
N VAL A 422 -6.53 -3.50 -10.75
CA VAL A 422 -6.00 -2.91 -11.98
C VAL A 422 -5.30 -4.00 -12.77
N LYS A 423 -5.66 -4.13 -14.04
CA LYS A 423 -5.04 -5.08 -14.96
C LYS A 423 -3.71 -4.51 -15.46
N PRO A 424 -2.58 -5.24 -15.33
CA PRO A 424 -1.33 -4.86 -15.99
C PRO A 424 -1.53 -4.79 -17.51
N VAL A 425 -1.25 -3.65 -18.12
CA VAL A 425 -1.30 -3.48 -19.59
C VAL A 425 0.08 -3.09 -20.09
N PHE A 426 0.62 -3.89 -21.01
CA PHE A 426 2.00 -3.77 -21.51
C PHE A 426 2.10 -3.19 -22.91
N ASN A 427 1.00 -3.17 -23.65
CA ASN A 427 0.95 -2.65 -25.00
C ASN A 427 -0.25 -1.69 -25.20
N ALA A 428 -0.05 -0.65 -26.02
CA ALA A 428 -1.09 0.29 -26.39
C ALA A 428 -0.94 0.70 -27.86
N PRO A 429 -2.02 0.62 -28.67
CA PRO A 429 -2.01 1.16 -30.02
C PRO A 429 -2.06 2.70 -29.97
N VAL A 430 -1.17 3.34 -30.70
CA VAL A 430 -1.11 4.79 -30.89
C VAL A 430 -1.34 5.09 -32.37
N TYR A 431 -2.52 5.64 -32.66
CA TYR A 431 -2.88 6.08 -33.99
C TYR A 431 -2.12 7.37 -34.37
N VAL A 432 -1.50 7.38 -35.56
CA VAL A 432 -0.92 8.59 -36.16
C VAL A 432 -1.60 8.83 -37.50
N GLU A 433 -2.22 10.00 -37.62
CA GLU A 433 -3.04 10.35 -38.76
C GLU A 433 -2.17 10.81 -39.95
N GLN A 434 -2.50 10.32 -41.15
CA GLN A 434 -2.14 10.80 -42.49
C GLN A 434 -0.71 11.33 -42.74
N MET A 435 0.15 10.48 -43.30
CA MET A 435 1.37 10.90 -43.99
C MET A 435 1.11 11.00 -45.50
N GLN A 436 1.47 12.13 -46.12
CA GLN A 436 1.40 12.29 -47.57
C GLN A 436 2.65 11.65 -48.21
N SER A 437 2.46 10.70 -49.12
CA SER A 437 3.58 10.15 -49.88
C SER A 437 4.01 11.12 -50.99
N TRP A 438 5.26 11.00 -51.47
CA TRP A 438 5.76 11.80 -52.60
C TRP A 438 4.95 11.64 -53.89
N ALA A 439 4.09 10.62 -53.97
CA ALA A 439 3.17 10.38 -55.08
C ALA A 439 1.76 10.99 -54.88
N GLY A 440 1.55 11.79 -53.83
CA GLY A 440 0.26 12.43 -53.54
C GLY A 440 -0.79 11.52 -52.87
N ASN A 441 -0.41 10.30 -52.47
CA ASN A 441 -1.31 9.36 -51.79
C ASN A 441 -1.24 9.55 -50.27
N TRP A 442 -2.39 9.45 -49.61
CA TRP A 442 -2.52 9.51 -48.16
C TRP A 442 -2.33 8.12 -47.55
N MET A 443 -1.50 8.01 -46.51
CA MET A 443 -1.24 6.75 -45.81
C MET A 443 -1.45 6.91 -44.30
N ASN A 444 -2.09 5.93 -43.67
CA ASN A 444 -2.21 5.85 -42.21
C ASN A 444 -0.98 5.14 -41.62
N ALA A 445 -0.41 5.70 -40.55
CA ALA A 445 0.70 5.09 -39.81
C ALA A 445 0.23 4.70 -38.41
N TYR A 446 0.58 3.48 -37.98
CA TYR A 446 0.24 2.98 -36.64
C TYR A 446 1.54 2.72 -35.87
N TYR A 447 1.57 3.14 -34.60
CA TYR A 447 2.62 2.80 -33.67
C TYR A 447 2.03 1.94 -32.56
N GLU A 448 2.72 0.89 -32.14
CA GLU A 448 2.37 0.16 -30.92
C GLU A 448 3.41 0.48 -29.86
N LEU A 449 2.99 1.11 -28.78
CA LEU A 449 3.83 1.27 -27.60
C LEU A 449 3.85 -0.05 -26.86
N ILE A 450 5.05 -0.59 -26.63
CA ILE A 450 5.25 -1.85 -25.93
C ILE A 450 6.27 -1.61 -24.82
N GLN A 451 5.95 -2.07 -23.61
CA GLN A 451 6.80 -1.87 -22.44
C GLN A 451 7.10 -3.19 -21.72
N SER A 452 8.26 -3.25 -21.08
CA SER A 452 8.66 -4.34 -20.18
C SER A 452 8.02 -4.24 -18.79
N ALA A 453 7.40 -3.10 -18.49
CA ALA A 453 6.60 -2.83 -17.31
C ALA A 453 5.22 -2.32 -17.76
N PRO A 454 4.16 -2.48 -16.95
CA PRO A 454 2.84 -1.96 -17.30
C PRO A 454 2.85 -0.43 -17.43
N TYR A 455 2.27 0.11 -18.50
CA TYR A 455 2.21 1.57 -18.70
C TYR A 455 1.12 2.23 -17.84
N ILE A 456 0.12 1.46 -17.41
CA ILE A 456 -0.82 1.86 -16.36
C ILE A 456 -0.11 1.61 -15.03
N PRO A 457 0.22 2.67 -14.25
CA PRO A 457 0.95 2.49 -13.01
C PRO A 457 0.16 1.65 -12.01
N LEU A 458 0.73 0.54 -11.58
CA LEU A 458 0.19 -0.32 -10.53
C LEU A 458 0.22 0.34 -9.12
N THR A 459 0.56 1.62 -9.02
CA THR A 459 0.87 2.31 -7.76
C THR A 459 -0.24 3.27 -7.27
N ASN A 460 -1.28 3.51 -8.08
CA ASN A 460 -2.41 4.41 -7.74
C ASN A 460 -3.65 3.66 -7.23
N LEU A 461 -3.48 2.41 -6.82
CA LEU A 461 -4.57 1.48 -6.50
C LEU A 461 -5.47 1.96 -5.36
N SER A 462 -6.74 1.53 -5.40
CA SER A 462 -7.71 1.64 -4.32
C SER A 462 -7.12 1.25 -2.95
N ARG A 463 -6.66 2.26 -2.20
CA ARG A 463 -5.99 2.08 -0.88
C ARG A 463 -4.73 1.19 -0.92
N GLY A 464 -4.09 1.03 -2.08
CA GLY A 464 -2.77 0.40 -2.23
C GLY A 464 -2.73 -1.11 -2.49
N ASN A 465 -3.87 -1.81 -2.64
CA ASN A 465 -3.89 -3.27 -2.88
C ASN A 465 -4.20 -3.63 -4.34
N LEU A 466 -3.45 -4.59 -4.90
CA LEU A 466 -3.65 -5.09 -6.27
C LEU A 466 -4.90 -5.98 -6.41
N VAL A 467 -5.30 -6.62 -5.31
CA VAL A 467 -6.38 -7.60 -5.28
C VAL A 467 -7.40 -7.20 -4.23
N GLY A 468 -8.66 -7.07 -4.66
CA GLY A 468 -9.81 -6.93 -3.79
C GLY A 468 -10.51 -8.27 -3.60
N TYR A 469 -11.12 -8.48 -2.44
CA TYR A 469 -11.93 -9.67 -2.14
C TYR A 469 -13.36 -9.27 -1.83
N THR A 470 -14.34 -10.00 -2.33
CA THR A 470 -15.72 -9.78 -1.91
C THR A 470 -15.93 -10.22 -0.47
N ALA A 471 -15.24 -11.28 -0.01
CA ALA A 471 -15.26 -11.69 1.39
C ALA A 471 -13.95 -12.32 1.87
N VAL A 472 -13.65 -12.12 3.15
CA VAL A 472 -12.56 -12.78 3.87
C VAL A 472 -13.12 -13.36 5.16
N SER A 473 -12.97 -14.67 5.37
CA SER A 473 -13.36 -15.34 6.61
C SER A 473 -12.14 -15.60 7.48
N GLU A 474 -12.23 -15.29 8.77
CA GLU A 474 -11.20 -15.50 9.79
C GLU A 474 -11.73 -16.46 10.86
N SER A 475 -10.94 -17.49 11.20
CA SER A 475 -11.25 -18.43 12.29
C SER A 475 -10.09 -18.61 13.26
N TYR A 476 -10.40 -18.88 14.52
CA TYR A 476 -9.43 -19.22 15.56
C TYR A 476 -9.31 -20.74 15.72
N GLY A 477 -8.73 -21.41 14.73
CA GLY A 477 -8.77 -22.87 14.60
C GLY A 477 -9.25 -23.32 13.23
N ASP A 478 -9.54 -24.61 13.10
CA ASP A 478 -10.21 -25.10 11.90
C ASP A 478 -11.66 -24.59 11.83
N MET A 479 -12.10 -24.11 10.67
CA MET A 479 -13.45 -23.57 10.47
C MET A 479 -14.53 -24.62 10.73
N ASP A 480 -14.20 -25.90 10.52
CA ASP A 480 -15.09 -27.02 10.78
C ASP A 480 -15.22 -27.35 12.28
N THR A 481 -14.33 -26.80 13.12
CA THR A 481 -14.25 -27.12 14.55
C THR A 481 -14.57 -25.94 15.46
N GLN A 482 -14.47 -24.71 14.95
CA GLN A 482 -14.63 -23.45 15.67
C GLN A 482 -15.52 -22.48 14.89
N GLY A 483 -16.07 -21.47 15.57
CA GLY A 483 -16.75 -20.37 14.88
C GLY A 483 -15.80 -19.52 14.05
N TYR A 484 -16.35 -18.74 13.13
CA TYR A 484 -15.60 -17.85 12.23
C TYR A 484 -16.32 -16.52 12.04
N THR A 485 -15.55 -15.51 11.62
CA THR A 485 -16.06 -14.17 11.28
C THR A 485 -15.80 -13.90 9.81
N THR A 486 -16.84 -13.60 9.05
CA THR A 486 -16.72 -13.24 7.62
C THR A 486 -16.87 -11.73 7.46
N TYR A 487 -15.84 -11.09 6.92
CA TYR A 487 -15.81 -9.69 6.54
C TYR A 487 -16.11 -9.59 5.04
N ARG A 488 -17.16 -8.86 4.67
CA ARG A 488 -17.50 -8.59 3.26
C ARG A 488 -17.12 -7.17 2.90
N TYR A 489 -16.59 -6.98 1.70
CA TYR A 489 -16.10 -5.69 1.25
C TYR A 489 -16.72 -5.30 -0.09
N HIS A 490 -16.84 -3.99 -0.32
CA HIS A 490 -17.06 -3.45 -1.66
C HIS A 490 -15.72 -3.37 -2.39
N ASN A 491 -15.61 -4.08 -3.51
CA ASN A 491 -14.44 -4.06 -4.38
C ASN A 491 -14.90 -4.22 -5.84
N VAL A 492 -14.64 -3.21 -6.64
CA VAL A 492 -14.90 -3.11 -8.08
C VAL A 492 -13.59 -2.75 -8.78
N PRO A 493 -13.12 -3.54 -9.75
CA PRO A 493 -11.93 -3.19 -10.54
C PRO A 493 -12.04 -1.81 -11.17
N ASP A 494 -10.93 -1.10 -11.25
CA ASP A 494 -10.89 0.22 -11.84
C ASP A 494 -11.27 0.19 -13.34
N GLU A 495 -11.89 1.26 -13.79
CA GLU A 495 -12.20 1.46 -15.20
C GLU A 495 -11.00 2.04 -15.95
N VAL A 496 -10.70 1.49 -17.14
CA VAL A 496 -9.64 2.00 -18.02
C VAL A 496 -10.27 3.02 -18.97
N THR A 497 -9.85 4.29 -18.87
CA THR A 497 -10.31 5.37 -19.75
C THR A 497 -9.46 5.42 -21.02
N ASP A 498 -10.11 5.34 -22.19
CA ASP A 498 -9.57 5.51 -23.55
C ASP A 498 -8.19 4.84 -23.83
N ILE A 499 -8.24 3.66 -24.48
CA ILE A 499 -7.05 2.87 -24.85
C ILE A 499 -6.08 3.59 -25.80
N TYR A 500 -6.50 4.70 -26.45
CA TYR A 500 -5.69 5.42 -27.44
C TYR A 500 -4.77 6.49 -26.82
N LEU A 501 -4.80 6.68 -25.49
CA LEU A 501 -3.98 7.64 -24.74
C LEU A 501 -3.15 6.93 -23.66
N ALA A 502 -2.19 6.09 -24.08
CA ALA A 502 -1.33 5.31 -23.19
C ALA A 502 -0.80 6.08 -21.96
N GLY A 503 -1.13 5.61 -20.75
CA GLY A 503 -0.65 6.15 -19.46
C GLY A 503 -1.59 7.16 -18.79
N ILE A 504 -2.89 7.15 -19.10
CA ILE A 504 -3.89 7.86 -18.27
C ILE A 504 -4.12 6.99 -17.02
N PRO A 505 -4.29 7.58 -15.82
CA PRO A 505 -4.73 6.82 -14.65
C PRO A 505 -6.06 6.12 -14.90
N THR A 506 -6.23 4.95 -14.32
CA THR A 506 -7.54 4.30 -14.22
C THR A 506 -8.47 5.11 -13.32
N VAL A 507 -9.78 4.92 -13.49
CA VAL A 507 -10.80 5.53 -12.63
C VAL A 507 -11.20 4.51 -11.55
N PRO A 508 -10.82 4.74 -10.28
CA PRO A 508 -11.14 3.80 -9.21
C PRO A 508 -12.58 3.99 -8.72
N ASP A 509 -13.16 2.93 -8.17
CA ASP A 509 -14.34 3.04 -7.31
C ASP A 509 -13.90 3.51 -5.90
N TYR A 510 -14.42 4.66 -5.46
CA TYR A 510 -14.02 5.29 -4.18
C TYR A 510 -14.61 4.58 -2.94
N GLU A 511 -15.54 3.63 -3.11
CA GLU A 511 -16.00 2.71 -2.07
C GLU A 511 -15.11 1.48 -1.93
N ASN A 512 -14.11 1.28 -2.80
CA ASN A 512 -13.22 0.13 -2.73
C ASN A 512 -12.53 -0.01 -1.36
N GLY A 513 -12.53 -1.24 -0.84
CA GLY A 513 -11.99 -1.59 0.47
C GLY A 513 -12.85 -1.17 1.67
N LYS A 514 -14.05 -0.64 1.45
CA LYS A 514 -15.03 -0.38 2.51
C LYS A 514 -15.73 -1.69 2.91
N LEU A 515 -15.98 -1.86 4.19
CA LEU A 515 -16.61 -3.06 4.75
C LEU A 515 -18.12 -2.98 4.52
N SER A 516 -18.73 -3.89 3.78
CA SER A 516 -20.18 -3.91 3.56
C SER A 516 -20.93 -4.63 4.68
N SER A 517 -20.36 -5.73 5.20
CA SER A 517 -20.91 -6.41 6.38
C SER A 517 -19.89 -7.27 7.14
N VAL A 518 -20.18 -7.56 8.41
CA VAL A 518 -19.48 -8.55 9.23
C VAL A 518 -20.49 -9.58 9.71
N GLU A 519 -20.21 -10.86 9.48
CA GLU A 519 -21.04 -11.99 9.91
C GLU A 519 -20.27 -12.84 10.93
N TYR A 520 -20.83 -13.04 12.11
CA TYR A 520 -20.27 -13.90 13.15
C TYR A 520 -21.03 -15.22 13.17
N ARG A 521 -20.33 -16.33 12.95
CA ARG A 521 -20.92 -17.66 12.87
C ARG A 521 -20.32 -18.61 13.89
N ASP A 522 -21.14 -19.51 14.43
CA ASP A 522 -20.65 -20.59 15.27
C ASP A 522 -20.02 -21.72 14.44
N LYS A 523 -19.51 -22.75 15.14
CA LYS A 523 -18.89 -23.94 14.53
C LYS A 523 -19.83 -24.76 13.63
N ASN A 524 -21.15 -24.55 13.71
CA ASN A 524 -22.15 -25.22 12.89
C ASN A 524 -22.63 -24.29 11.75
N HIS A 525 -21.85 -23.25 11.43
CA HIS A 525 -22.16 -22.20 10.44
C HIS A 525 -23.41 -21.37 10.75
N LYS A 526 -23.98 -21.46 11.96
CA LYS A 526 -25.16 -20.69 12.36
C LYS A 526 -24.77 -19.23 12.57
N LEU A 527 -25.48 -18.31 11.92
CA LEU A 527 -25.30 -16.87 12.09
C LEU A 527 -25.76 -16.43 13.49
N LEU A 528 -24.83 -15.86 14.27
CA LEU A 528 -25.08 -15.36 15.62
C LEU A 528 -25.31 -13.84 15.63
N LYS A 529 -24.54 -13.12 14.80
CA LYS A 529 -24.58 -11.66 14.71
C LYS A 529 -24.22 -11.22 13.31
N ARG A 530 -24.89 -10.17 12.82
CA ARG A 530 -24.53 -9.49 11.57
C ARG A 530 -24.46 -7.99 11.79
N GLU A 531 -23.40 -7.38 11.26
CA GLU A 531 -23.26 -5.93 11.20
C GLU A 531 -23.25 -5.53 9.72
N GLU A 532 -24.08 -4.59 9.32
CA GLU A 532 -24.20 -4.09 7.95
C GLU A 532 -23.85 -2.61 7.92
N TYR A 533 -23.10 -2.18 6.92
CA TYR A 533 -22.53 -0.84 6.83
C TYR A 533 -22.92 -0.22 5.49
N THR A 534 -23.40 1.02 5.54
CA THR A 534 -23.66 1.83 4.34
C THR A 534 -22.80 3.06 4.38
N TYR A 535 -22.20 3.40 3.25
CA TYR A 535 -21.39 4.60 3.09
C TYR A 535 -22.13 5.58 2.19
N SER A 536 -21.82 6.87 2.34
CA SER A 536 -22.38 7.90 1.47
C SER A 536 -21.33 8.98 1.17
N PRO A 537 -21.32 9.54 -0.05
CA PRO A 537 -20.41 10.60 -0.41
C PRO A 537 -20.76 11.88 0.37
N SER A 538 -19.74 12.64 0.73
CA SER A 538 -19.88 13.93 1.43
C SER A 538 -19.62 15.13 0.53
N SER A 539 -18.67 14.99 -0.38
CA SER A 539 -18.32 15.95 -1.42
C SER A 539 -17.72 15.22 -2.61
N SER A 540 -17.84 15.85 -3.78
CA SER A 540 -17.35 15.33 -5.05
C SER A 540 -16.80 16.51 -5.83
N GLU A 541 -15.50 16.47 -6.14
CA GLU A 541 -14.85 17.47 -6.98
C GLU A 541 -14.35 16.82 -8.26
N GLU A 542 -14.56 17.49 -9.39
CA GLU A 542 -14.01 17.07 -10.67
C GLU A 542 -12.69 17.80 -10.91
N VAL A 543 -11.63 17.05 -11.21
CA VAL A 543 -10.28 17.54 -11.48
C VAL A 543 -9.96 17.29 -12.93
N TRP A 544 -9.65 18.35 -13.66
CA TRP A 544 -9.24 18.30 -15.05
C TRP A 544 -7.72 18.26 -15.15
N ALA A 545 -7.18 17.27 -15.85
CA ALA A 545 -5.76 17.11 -16.06
C ALA A 545 -5.45 17.09 -17.56
N PRO A 546 -4.48 17.89 -18.04
CA PRO A 546 -4.09 17.87 -19.44
C PRO A 546 -3.15 16.72 -19.74
N LYS A 547 -3.35 16.06 -20.87
CA LYS A 547 -2.35 15.14 -21.45
C LYS A 547 -1.98 15.59 -22.85
N ILE A 548 -0.66 15.65 -23.09
CA ILE A 548 -0.14 16.04 -24.40
C ILE A 548 -0.15 14.81 -25.29
N ARG A 549 -0.82 14.91 -26.44
CA ARG A 549 -0.82 13.94 -27.52
C ARG A 549 -0.06 14.52 -28.72
N ASN A 550 0.83 13.74 -29.30
CA ASN A 550 1.56 14.12 -30.52
C ASN A 550 0.80 13.55 -31.72
N TYR A 551 0.34 14.41 -32.64
CA TYR A 551 -0.55 13.99 -33.73
C TYR A 551 0.13 13.89 -35.11
N TYR A 552 1.30 14.50 -35.34
CA TYR A 552 1.75 14.74 -36.72
C TYR A 552 3.27 14.76 -36.87
N PHE A 553 3.77 14.19 -37.97
CA PHE A 553 5.02 14.60 -38.60
C PHE A 553 4.63 15.40 -39.84
N ASN A 554 4.89 16.70 -39.83
CA ASN A 554 4.62 17.56 -40.99
C ASN A 554 5.55 17.15 -42.16
N PRO A 555 5.17 17.37 -43.44
CA PRO A 555 5.95 16.94 -44.62
C PRO A 555 7.38 17.48 -44.64
N ASP A 556 7.60 18.59 -43.96
CA ASP A 556 8.85 19.33 -43.79
C ASP A 556 9.67 18.91 -42.55
N TYR A 557 9.25 17.86 -41.82
CA TYR A 557 9.95 17.25 -40.67
C TYR A 557 10.32 18.19 -39.52
N SER A 558 9.78 19.42 -39.50
CA SER A 558 10.30 20.50 -38.66
C SER A 558 9.61 20.61 -37.29
N HIS A 559 8.30 20.31 -37.17
CA HIS A 559 7.56 20.45 -35.91
C HIS A 559 6.40 19.44 -35.74
N PRO A 560 6.36 18.64 -34.65
CA PRO A 560 5.16 17.87 -34.33
C PRO A 560 4.05 18.79 -33.79
N THR A 561 2.85 18.77 -34.39
CA THR A 561 1.70 19.45 -33.77
C THR A 561 1.26 18.66 -32.56
N ARG A 562 1.31 19.32 -31.40
CA ARG A 562 0.92 18.76 -30.10
C ARG A 562 -0.49 19.22 -29.79
N THR A 563 -1.42 18.29 -29.60
CA THR A 563 -2.76 18.59 -29.12
C THR A 563 -2.84 18.24 -27.64
N MET A 564 -3.40 19.13 -26.84
CA MET A 564 -3.69 18.86 -25.44
C MET A 564 -5.09 18.26 -25.34
N GLN A 565 -5.19 17.01 -24.91
CA GLN A 565 -6.47 16.38 -24.60
C GLN A 565 -6.63 16.35 -23.07
N PRO A 566 -7.61 17.06 -22.51
CA PRO A 566 -7.91 16.93 -21.10
C PRO A 566 -8.57 15.58 -20.80
N TYR A 567 -8.31 15.04 -19.62
CA TYR A 567 -9.09 13.98 -19.01
C TYR A 567 -9.57 14.43 -17.64
N ASN A 568 -10.70 13.90 -17.18
CA ASN A 568 -11.27 14.20 -15.89
C ASN A 568 -11.00 13.06 -14.89
N LEU A 569 -10.74 13.44 -13.65
CA LEU A 569 -10.69 12.57 -12.49
C LEU A 569 -11.67 13.10 -11.45
N TRP A 570 -12.22 12.21 -10.64
CA TRP A 570 -13.04 12.63 -9.51
C TRP A 570 -12.23 12.59 -8.21
N ALA A 571 -12.61 13.40 -7.25
CA ALA A 571 -12.15 13.32 -5.87
C ALA A 571 -13.38 13.18 -4.99
N GLN A 572 -13.58 11.98 -4.43
CA GLN A 572 -14.75 11.67 -3.60
C GLN A 572 -14.33 11.10 -2.24
N SER A 573 -15.06 11.51 -1.20
CA SER A 573 -14.90 10.98 0.16
C SER A 573 -16.19 10.32 0.64
N TYR A 574 -16.11 9.01 0.89
CA TYR A 574 -17.20 8.19 1.44
C TYR A 574 -17.03 8.01 2.93
N TYR A 575 -18.03 8.45 3.70
CA TYR A 575 -18.10 8.27 5.15
C TYR A 575 -19.21 7.28 5.53
N LEU A 576 -19.06 6.61 6.66
CA LEU A 576 -20.05 5.65 7.16
C LEU A 576 -21.33 6.40 7.49
N SER A 577 -22.42 6.17 6.76
CA SER A 577 -23.70 6.86 6.96
C SER A 577 -24.67 6.05 7.81
N LYS A 578 -24.56 4.72 7.77
CA LYS A 578 -25.45 3.81 8.50
C LYS A 578 -24.72 2.54 8.95
N LYS A 579 -25.00 2.09 10.18
CA LYS A 579 -24.65 0.75 10.68
C LYS A 579 -25.90 0.09 11.23
N VAL A 580 -26.21 -1.12 10.76
CA VAL A 580 -27.27 -1.97 11.33
C VAL A 580 -26.61 -3.16 12.01
N THR A 581 -26.97 -3.45 13.25
CA THR A 581 -26.49 -4.63 13.99
C THR A 581 -27.68 -5.53 14.30
N THR A 582 -27.64 -6.76 13.82
CA THR A 582 -28.66 -7.78 14.10
C THR A 582 -28.05 -8.90 14.92
N ASP A 583 -28.52 -9.08 16.16
CA ASP A 583 -28.21 -10.25 16.99
C ASP A 583 -29.30 -11.31 16.81
N TYR A 584 -28.92 -12.51 16.38
CA TYR A 584 -29.83 -13.62 16.10
C TYR A 584 -30.01 -14.49 17.34
N ARG A 585 -31.24 -14.56 17.87
CA ARG A 585 -31.58 -15.35 19.06
C ARG A 585 -32.76 -16.27 18.77
N ALA A 586 -32.90 -17.34 19.56
CA ALA A 586 -34.01 -18.28 19.43
C ALA A 586 -35.38 -17.62 19.68
N GLU A 587 -35.42 -16.61 20.56
CA GLU A 587 -36.63 -15.88 20.96
C GLU A 587 -37.01 -14.73 20.01
N GLY A 588 -36.19 -14.46 18.99
CA GLY A 588 -36.36 -13.34 18.06
C GLY A 588 -35.09 -12.51 17.91
N ASN A 589 -34.95 -11.84 16.76
CA ASN A 589 -33.77 -11.04 16.45
C ASN A 589 -33.84 -9.68 17.14
N ILE A 590 -32.70 -9.19 17.62
CA ILE A 590 -32.56 -7.82 18.10
C ILE A 590 -31.85 -7.00 17.03
N VAL A 591 -32.47 -5.90 16.60
CA VAL A 591 -31.92 -5.01 15.57
C VAL A 591 -31.66 -3.64 16.19
N ASP A 592 -30.39 -3.25 16.21
CA ASP A 592 -29.93 -1.92 16.56
C ASP A 592 -29.49 -1.18 15.29
N GLU A 593 -29.75 0.12 15.23
CA GLU A 593 -29.38 0.96 14.09
C GLU A 593 -28.65 2.22 14.55
N GLU A 594 -27.58 2.58 13.85
CA GLU A 594 -26.83 3.82 14.02
C GLU A 594 -26.79 4.56 12.68
N ARG A 595 -27.12 5.86 12.68
CA ARG A 595 -27.07 6.75 11.51
C ARG A 595 -26.16 7.93 11.82
N TYR A 596 -25.24 8.20 10.91
CA TYR A 596 -24.14 9.12 11.08
C TYR A 596 -24.28 10.25 10.07
N ALA A 597 -24.10 11.49 10.51
CA ALA A 597 -23.99 12.65 9.62
C ALA A 597 -22.67 13.36 9.87
N TYR A 598 -22.12 13.97 8.83
CA TYR A 598 -20.86 14.69 8.86
C TYR A 598 -21.08 16.14 8.45
N THR A 599 -20.17 17.02 8.87
CA THR A 599 -20.04 18.36 8.30
C THR A 599 -19.30 18.30 6.96
N ASP A 600 -19.29 19.40 6.21
CA ASP A 600 -18.54 19.55 4.96
C ASP A 600 -17.01 19.36 5.13
N TYR A 601 -16.51 19.40 6.37
CA TYR A 601 -15.10 19.16 6.70
C TYR A 601 -14.80 17.69 7.09
N GLY A 602 -15.77 16.78 6.92
CA GLY A 602 -15.59 15.36 7.21
C GLY A 602 -15.59 14.99 8.70
N VAL A 603 -15.97 15.90 9.60
CA VAL A 603 -16.13 15.62 11.04
C VAL A 603 -17.58 15.31 11.40
N LEU A 604 -17.80 14.38 12.33
CA LEU A 604 -19.12 13.86 12.73
C LEU A 604 -20.00 14.98 13.32
N SER A 605 -21.09 15.34 12.64
CA SER A 605 -22.05 16.35 13.10
C SER A 605 -23.18 15.74 13.95
N SER A 606 -23.61 14.51 13.64
CA SER A 606 -24.61 13.81 14.43
C SER A 606 -24.47 12.29 14.39
N LEU A 607 -24.91 11.64 15.47
CA LEU A 607 -25.09 10.19 15.58
C LEU A 607 -26.46 9.90 16.17
N LYS A 608 -27.37 9.36 15.35
CA LYS A 608 -28.66 8.82 15.80
C LYS A 608 -28.49 7.33 16.06
N SER A 609 -28.83 6.86 17.25
CA SER A 609 -28.80 5.44 17.61
C SER A 609 -30.19 5.00 18.04
N ASN A 610 -30.74 3.98 17.40
CA ASN A 610 -31.89 3.25 17.88
C ASN A 610 -31.41 1.93 18.48
N LYS A 611 -31.46 1.83 19.81
CA LYS A 611 -31.10 0.60 20.53
C LYS A 611 -32.32 0.04 21.22
N HIS A 612 -32.68 -1.19 20.89
CA HIS A 612 -33.87 -1.87 21.43
C HIS A 612 -35.16 -1.02 21.32
N GLY A 613 -35.35 -0.31 20.20
CA GLY A 613 -36.53 0.53 19.95
C GLY A 613 -36.49 1.93 20.56
N VAL A 614 -35.42 2.29 21.29
CA VAL A 614 -35.24 3.62 21.87
C VAL A 614 -34.28 4.45 21.02
N GLU A 615 -34.82 5.47 20.36
CA GLU A 615 -34.01 6.41 19.58
C GLU A 615 -33.40 7.50 20.46
N LYS A 616 -32.09 7.66 20.33
CA LYS A 616 -31.29 8.74 20.89
C LYS A 616 -30.49 9.42 19.80
N GLU A 617 -30.19 10.70 19.95
CA GLU A 617 -29.34 11.44 19.03
C GLU A 617 -28.26 12.18 19.79
N LYS A 618 -27.03 12.12 19.28
CA LYS A 618 -25.91 12.96 19.72
C LYS A 618 -25.61 13.96 18.62
N GLN A 619 -25.59 15.24 18.96
CA GLN A 619 -25.21 16.32 18.04
C GLN A 619 -23.91 16.97 18.52
N PHE A 620 -23.01 17.24 17.58
CA PHE A 620 -21.73 17.87 17.82
C PHE A 620 -21.67 19.20 17.09
N LYS A 621 -21.33 20.27 17.82
CA LYS A 621 -21.14 21.60 17.26
C LYS A 621 -19.68 22.00 17.39
N TYR A 622 -19.15 22.55 16.31
CA TYR A 622 -17.74 22.91 16.16
C TYR A 622 -17.59 24.42 15.99
N ALA A 623 -16.36 24.92 15.83
CA ALA A 623 -16.11 26.35 15.62
C ALA A 623 -16.91 26.97 14.45
N ASN A 624 -17.28 26.17 13.44
CA ASN A 624 -18.12 26.62 12.32
C ASN A 624 -19.58 26.87 12.70
N SER A 625 -20.06 26.27 13.79
CA SER A 625 -21.42 26.45 14.29
C SER A 625 -21.60 27.77 15.07
N PHE A 626 -20.53 28.53 15.28
CA PHE A 626 -20.53 29.75 16.09
C PHE A 626 -19.87 30.93 15.36
N THR A 627 -20.31 32.14 15.70
CA THR A 627 -19.85 33.40 15.11
C THR A 627 -19.07 34.29 16.08
N ASP A 628 -18.85 33.84 17.32
CA ASP A 628 -18.08 34.59 18.31
C ASP A 628 -16.59 34.70 17.91
N ALA A 629 -15.92 35.73 18.44
CA ALA A 629 -14.55 36.05 18.07
C ALA A 629 -13.56 34.88 18.31
N VAL A 630 -13.78 34.08 19.36
CA VAL A 630 -12.91 32.93 19.67
C VAL A 630 -13.11 31.83 18.64
N SER A 631 -14.36 31.50 18.30
CA SER A 631 -14.68 30.54 17.24
C SER A 631 -14.16 30.98 15.87
N VAL A 632 -14.20 32.28 15.53
CA VAL A 632 -13.57 32.81 14.31
C VAL A 632 -12.05 32.58 14.32
N LYS A 633 -11.38 32.85 15.45
CA LYS A 633 -9.93 32.60 15.59
C LYS A 633 -9.58 31.11 15.55
N MET A 634 -10.43 30.24 16.10
CA MET A 634 -10.30 28.78 16.01
C MET A 634 -10.34 28.33 14.54
N LYS A 635 -11.25 28.87 13.73
CA LYS A 635 -11.30 28.59 12.28
C LYS A 635 -10.03 29.05 11.55
N GLY A 636 -9.56 30.26 11.84
CA GLY A 636 -8.30 30.78 11.28
C GLY A 636 -7.05 29.97 11.68
N LYS A 637 -7.13 29.21 12.78
CA LYS A 637 -6.10 28.25 13.22
C LYS A 637 -6.38 26.80 12.81
N TYR A 638 -7.34 26.56 11.91
CA TYR A 638 -7.77 25.23 11.46
C TYR A 638 -8.21 24.27 12.59
N MET A 639 -8.68 24.82 13.71
CA MET A 639 -9.20 24.05 14.86
C MET A 639 -10.66 23.61 14.64
N VAL A 640 -10.99 23.13 13.44
CA VAL A 640 -12.38 22.84 13.01
C VAL A 640 -12.91 21.49 13.50
N GLY A 641 -12.03 20.57 13.94
CA GLY A 641 -12.40 19.26 14.46
C GLY A 641 -12.54 19.16 15.99
N MET A 642 -12.40 20.27 16.72
CA MET A 642 -12.62 20.29 18.18
C MET A 642 -14.09 20.56 18.52
N PRO A 643 -14.83 19.60 19.11
CA PRO A 643 -16.22 19.82 19.49
C PRO A 643 -16.29 20.85 20.63
N ILE A 644 -17.06 21.92 20.41
CA ILE A 644 -17.30 23.00 21.38
C ILE A 644 -18.53 22.68 22.22
N GLU A 645 -19.55 22.06 21.63
CA GLU A 645 -20.80 21.70 22.30
C GLU A 645 -21.27 20.32 21.84
N HIS A 646 -21.77 19.55 22.80
CA HIS A 646 -22.37 18.23 22.60
C HIS A 646 -23.78 18.23 23.19
N VAL A 647 -24.76 17.75 22.42
CA VAL A 647 -26.17 17.71 22.82
C VAL A 647 -26.69 16.29 22.63
N GLU A 648 -27.30 15.73 23.68
CA GLU A 648 -27.97 14.42 23.63
C GLU A 648 -29.48 14.61 23.66
N LEU A 649 -30.16 14.02 22.68
CA LEU A 649 -31.60 14.02 22.56
C LEU A 649 -32.17 12.62 22.79
N SER A 650 -33.37 12.57 23.36
CA SER A 650 -34.22 11.39 23.47
C SER A 650 -35.64 11.81 23.13
N ALA A 651 -36.31 11.09 22.21
CA ALA A 651 -37.63 11.46 21.68
C ALA A 651 -37.71 12.94 21.23
N GLY A 652 -36.67 13.43 20.54
CA GLY A 652 -36.60 14.79 20.00
C GLY A 652 -36.39 15.91 21.04
N LYS A 653 -36.24 15.58 22.33
CA LYS A 653 -35.98 16.55 23.41
C LYS A 653 -34.57 16.39 23.95
N VAL A 654 -33.93 17.50 24.30
CA VAL A 654 -32.61 17.54 24.93
C VAL A 654 -32.73 16.98 26.34
N VAL A 655 -32.04 15.87 26.60
CA VAL A 655 -31.97 15.21 27.91
C VAL A 655 -30.64 15.46 28.61
N ASN A 656 -29.61 15.81 27.84
CA ASN A 656 -28.29 16.12 28.35
C ASN A 656 -27.54 16.99 27.34
N ALA A 657 -26.61 17.80 27.80
CA ALA A 657 -25.77 18.62 26.96
C ALA A 657 -24.53 19.09 27.74
N SER A 658 -23.44 19.37 27.02
CA SER A 658 -22.24 19.97 27.58
C SER A 658 -21.63 20.94 26.59
N LYS A 659 -21.01 22.00 27.10
CA LYS A 659 -20.35 23.03 26.29
C LYS A 659 -19.06 23.46 26.93
N THR A 660 -18.00 23.60 26.13
CA THR A 660 -16.76 24.24 26.55
C THR A 660 -16.70 25.62 25.92
N GLU A 661 -16.72 26.66 26.76
CA GLU A 661 -16.40 28.00 26.29
C GLU A 661 -14.89 28.20 26.34
N TYR A 662 -14.32 28.75 25.28
CA TYR A 662 -12.91 29.05 25.17
C TYR A 662 -12.65 30.55 25.35
N LYS A 663 -11.40 30.89 25.68
CA LYS A 663 -10.89 32.26 25.69
C LYS A 663 -9.59 32.32 24.88
N ASP A 664 -9.39 33.45 24.22
CA ASP A 664 -8.12 33.80 23.61
C ASP A 664 -7.24 34.47 24.67
N THR A 665 -6.16 33.81 25.05
CA THR A 665 -5.20 34.31 26.05
C THR A 665 -3.83 33.74 25.76
N LEU A 666 -2.76 34.51 26.01
CA LEU A 666 -1.38 34.06 25.74
C LEU A 666 -1.15 33.64 24.27
N ASN A 667 -1.92 34.22 23.33
CA ASN A 667 -1.98 33.82 21.93
C ASN A 667 -2.39 32.35 21.69
N MET A 668 -3.06 31.73 22.66
CA MET A 668 -3.57 30.36 22.66
C MET A 668 -5.10 30.36 22.82
N ILE A 669 -5.74 29.31 22.31
CA ILE A 669 -7.17 29.09 22.55
C ILE A 669 -7.29 28.06 23.67
N LEU A 670 -7.64 28.54 24.86
CA LEU A 670 -7.67 27.74 26.08
C LEU A 670 -9.08 27.72 26.69
N PRO A 671 -9.46 26.66 27.41
CA PRO A 671 -10.74 26.62 28.08
C PRO A 671 -10.94 27.82 29.04
N LYS A 672 -12.16 28.37 29.05
CA LYS A 672 -12.60 29.40 29.99
C LYS A 672 -13.48 28.78 31.06
N ARG A 673 -14.48 28.00 30.64
CA ARG A 673 -15.36 27.23 31.53
C ARG A 673 -16.01 26.07 30.77
N THR A 674 -16.40 25.03 31.51
CA THR A 674 -17.37 24.05 31.02
C THR A 674 -18.74 24.33 31.61
N LEU A 675 -19.76 24.12 30.79
CA LEU A 675 -21.15 24.15 31.16
C LEU A 675 -21.71 22.74 31.07
N ARG A 676 -22.50 22.35 32.08
CA ARG A 676 -23.24 21.09 32.08
C ARG A 676 -24.73 21.37 32.07
N PHE A 677 -25.47 20.48 31.42
CA PHE A 677 -26.91 20.49 31.47
C PHE A 677 -27.40 20.16 32.89
N ASN A 678 -28.29 20.98 33.43
CA ASN A 678 -28.87 20.80 34.75
C ASN A 678 -30.38 21.01 34.69
N SER A 679 -31.07 20.02 34.16
CA SER A 679 -32.52 19.95 34.22
C SER A 679 -32.99 18.54 34.51
N THR A 680 -34.02 18.42 35.33
CA THR A 680 -34.72 17.16 35.60
C THR A 680 -35.80 16.87 34.56
N THR A 681 -36.12 17.85 33.69
CA THR A 681 -37.11 17.72 32.63
C THR A 681 -36.45 17.94 31.26
N PRO A 682 -36.76 17.10 30.25
CA PRO A 682 -36.22 17.31 28.90
C PRO A 682 -36.61 18.69 28.33
N LYS A 683 -35.69 19.33 27.60
CA LYS A 683 -35.88 20.66 27.01
C LYS A 683 -35.99 20.60 25.48
N THR A 684 -36.52 21.65 24.86
CA THR A 684 -36.50 21.81 23.39
C THR A 684 -35.12 22.24 22.93
N LEU A 685 -34.81 22.08 21.63
CA LEU A 685 -33.58 22.62 21.02
C LEU A 685 -33.51 24.16 21.05
N ALA A 686 -34.63 24.86 21.24
CA ALA A 686 -34.66 26.31 21.38
C ALA A 686 -34.33 26.76 22.81
N ASP A 687 -34.76 26.00 23.83
CA ASP A 687 -34.74 26.45 25.23
C ASP A 687 -33.64 25.82 26.08
N TYR A 688 -32.99 24.74 25.61
CA TYR A 688 -32.03 23.99 26.42
C TYR A 688 -30.82 24.82 26.88
N ALA A 689 -30.47 25.88 26.14
CA ALA A 689 -29.37 26.78 26.49
C ALA A 689 -29.59 27.43 27.87
N GLY A 690 -30.84 27.70 28.26
CA GLY A 690 -31.19 28.24 29.58
C GLY A 690 -31.03 27.24 30.73
N ALA A 691 -30.87 25.95 30.43
CA ALA A 691 -30.66 24.89 31.43
C ALA A 691 -29.18 24.62 31.72
N TYR A 692 -28.26 25.34 31.07
CA TYR A 692 -26.84 25.24 31.38
C TYR A 692 -26.53 25.87 32.73
N VAL A 693 -25.77 25.15 33.54
CA VAL A 693 -25.09 25.69 34.71
C VAL A 693 -23.59 25.51 34.55
N GLN A 694 -22.82 26.39 35.18
CA GLN A 694 -21.38 26.25 35.22
C GLN A 694 -21.00 24.96 35.96
N ASP A 695 -20.16 24.14 35.33
CA ASP A 695 -19.55 22.97 35.96
C ASP A 695 -18.17 23.33 36.48
N ILE A 696 -17.27 23.72 35.56
CA ILE A 696 -15.89 24.08 35.88
C ILE A 696 -15.60 25.48 35.36
N TRP A 697 -15.05 26.34 36.22
CA TRP A 697 -14.44 27.61 35.81
C TRP A 697 -12.92 27.46 35.77
N PHE A 698 -12.31 27.69 34.61
CA PHE A 698 -10.85 27.62 34.45
C PHE A 698 -10.22 29.01 34.67
N GLY A 699 -9.36 29.08 35.69
CA GLY A 699 -8.66 30.29 36.08
C GLY A 699 -7.52 30.66 35.14
N LYS A 700 -6.34 30.91 35.71
CA LYS A 700 -5.15 31.28 34.94
C LYS A 700 -4.46 30.06 34.33
N TYR A 701 -3.59 30.36 33.38
CA TYR A 701 -2.72 29.38 32.74
C TYR A 701 -1.27 29.85 32.83
N THR A 702 -0.32 28.91 32.84
CA THR A 702 1.10 29.20 32.67
C THR A 702 1.35 29.79 31.28
N SER A 703 2.52 30.38 31.05
CA SER A 703 2.96 30.84 29.73
C SER A 703 2.98 29.75 28.65
N ARG A 704 2.86 28.47 29.04
CA ARG A 704 2.77 27.30 28.15
C ARG A 704 1.37 26.67 28.10
N GLY A 705 0.35 27.40 28.53
CA GLY A 705 -1.04 26.93 28.48
C GLY A 705 -1.36 25.79 29.45
N ARG A 706 -0.59 25.60 30.53
CA ARG A 706 -0.92 24.64 31.61
C ARG A 706 -1.83 25.29 32.64
N LEU A 707 -2.83 24.58 33.12
CA LEU A 707 -3.83 25.14 34.04
C LEU A 707 -3.21 25.42 35.42
N LEU A 708 -3.33 26.65 35.91
CA LEU A 708 -2.88 27.05 37.26
C LEU A 708 -3.96 26.84 38.32
N GLY A 709 -5.22 26.78 37.92
CA GLY A 709 -6.30 26.41 38.83
C GLY A 709 -7.68 26.47 38.19
N TYR A 710 -8.63 25.79 38.80
CA TYR A 710 -10.04 25.82 38.44
C TYR A 710 -10.93 25.86 39.68
N ILE A 711 -12.21 26.17 39.48
CA ILE A 711 -13.24 26.10 40.52
C ILE A 711 -14.33 25.15 40.03
N ARG A 712 -14.68 24.16 40.84
CA ARG A 712 -15.80 23.24 40.58
C ARG A 712 -16.64 23.12 41.84
N ASN A 713 -17.96 23.30 41.72
CA ASN A 713 -18.89 23.26 42.87
C ASN A 713 -18.44 24.13 44.07
N ASN A 714 -18.00 25.36 43.80
CA ASN A 714 -17.42 26.30 44.78
C ASN A 714 -16.15 25.82 45.51
N LEU A 715 -15.54 24.71 45.09
CA LEU A 715 -14.25 24.24 45.59
C LEU A 715 -13.15 24.66 44.61
N PRO A 716 -12.27 25.62 44.98
CA PRO A 716 -11.11 25.96 44.17
C PRO A 716 -10.03 24.88 44.29
N VAL A 717 -9.41 24.56 43.15
CA VAL A 717 -8.26 23.66 43.04
C VAL A 717 -7.16 24.38 42.28
N SER A 718 -5.97 24.44 42.86
CA SER A 718 -4.82 25.13 42.29
C SER A 718 -3.66 24.18 42.05
N PHE A 719 -2.85 24.50 41.04
CA PHE A 719 -1.67 23.73 40.66
C PHE A 719 -0.43 24.62 40.66
N LEU A 720 0.64 24.10 41.24
CA LEU A 720 1.98 24.65 41.08
C LEU A 720 2.76 23.76 40.13
N TRP A 721 3.52 24.38 39.22
CA TRP A 721 4.25 23.68 38.16
C TRP A 721 5.74 23.95 38.30
N ALA A 722 6.55 22.94 38.01
CA ALA A 722 8.01 23.05 37.93
C ALA A 722 8.50 22.34 36.66
N TYR A 723 9.81 22.14 36.55
CA TYR A 723 10.46 21.49 35.41
C TYR A 723 10.10 22.18 34.09
N ASN A 724 10.27 23.50 34.05
CA ASN A 724 9.90 24.35 32.91
C ASN A 724 8.41 24.31 32.56
N ASN A 725 7.51 24.23 33.55
CA ASN A 725 6.07 24.01 33.38
C ASN A 725 5.67 22.65 32.77
N LEU A 726 6.50 21.62 32.87
CA LEU A 726 6.17 20.28 32.35
C LEU A 726 5.34 19.46 33.33
N TYR A 727 5.61 19.55 34.63
CA TYR A 727 5.00 18.68 35.63
C TYR A 727 4.37 19.48 36.78
N PRO A 728 3.15 19.10 37.22
CA PRO A 728 2.52 19.71 38.39
C PRO A 728 3.17 19.15 39.67
N VAL A 729 3.78 20.02 40.46
CA VAL A 729 4.47 19.67 41.72
C VAL A 729 3.62 19.88 42.96
N ALA A 730 2.47 20.56 42.84
CA ALA A 730 1.46 20.62 43.88
C ALA A 730 0.05 20.62 43.30
N LYS A 731 -0.88 19.93 43.96
CA LYS A 731 -2.32 20.07 43.83
C LYS A 731 -2.85 20.57 45.18
N ILE A 732 -3.55 21.69 45.17
CA ILE A 732 -4.03 22.38 46.37
C ILE A 732 -5.53 22.54 46.27
N GLU A 733 -6.29 21.82 47.09
CA GLU A 733 -7.75 21.87 47.13
C GLU A 733 -8.21 22.78 48.28
N GLY A 734 -9.18 23.65 48.03
CA GLY A 734 -9.69 24.62 49.01
C GLY A 734 -9.13 26.04 48.88
N LYS A 735 -8.14 26.28 48.01
CA LYS A 735 -7.57 27.62 47.77
C LYS A 735 -7.41 27.94 46.28
N THR A 736 -7.64 29.21 45.91
CA THR A 736 -7.38 29.73 44.56
C THR A 736 -5.88 29.97 44.35
N TYR A 737 -5.44 30.03 43.10
CA TYR A 737 -4.03 30.22 42.77
C TYR A 737 -3.51 31.56 43.33
N GLU A 738 -4.31 32.62 43.24
CA GLU A 738 -3.97 33.93 43.79
C GLU A 738 -3.81 33.91 45.32
N ALA A 739 -4.56 33.07 46.03
CA ALA A 739 -4.41 32.91 47.48
C ALA A 739 -3.12 32.15 47.81
N VAL A 740 -2.79 31.11 47.05
CA VAL A 740 -1.54 30.34 47.20
C VAL A 740 -0.33 31.21 46.87
N GLU A 741 -0.38 31.98 45.78
CA GLU A 741 0.69 32.85 45.32
C GLU A 741 1.09 33.90 46.37
N LYS A 742 0.12 34.42 47.14
CA LYS A 742 0.36 35.40 48.21
C LYS A 742 1.17 34.86 49.39
N ILE A 743 1.27 33.53 49.57
CA ILE A 743 2.07 32.92 50.64
C ILE A 743 3.56 33.19 50.41
N SER A 744 4.01 33.08 49.16
CA SER A 744 5.39 33.39 48.77
C SER A 744 5.48 33.71 47.27
N SER A 745 5.14 34.94 46.91
CA SER A 745 5.07 35.39 45.52
C SER A 745 6.40 35.23 44.78
N ALA A 746 7.50 35.62 45.42
CA ALA A 746 8.85 35.51 44.85
C ALA A 746 9.21 34.05 44.54
N SER A 747 9.08 33.14 45.51
CA SER A 747 9.44 31.73 45.31
C SER A 747 8.52 31.01 44.31
N ILE A 748 7.21 31.28 44.35
CA ILE A 748 6.24 30.65 43.44
C ILE A 748 6.45 31.12 41.99
N SER A 749 6.81 32.39 41.78
CA SER A 749 7.08 32.93 40.44
C SER A 749 8.31 32.29 39.77
N GLN A 750 9.29 31.84 40.55
CA GLN A 750 10.52 31.20 40.07
C GLN A 750 10.40 29.68 39.95
N LEU A 751 9.45 29.06 40.66
CA LEU A 751 9.23 27.62 40.69
C LEU A 751 9.09 26.96 39.31
N PRO A 752 8.39 27.56 38.31
CA PRO A 752 8.28 26.99 36.98
C PRO A 752 9.61 26.60 36.32
N ALA A 753 10.66 27.41 36.47
CA ALA A 753 11.96 27.15 35.84
C ALA A 753 12.81 26.13 36.63
N ASN A 754 12.39 25.78 37.84
CA ASN A 754 13.16 24.94 38.73
C ASN A 754 13.06 23.47 38.35
N ALA A 755 14.20 22.79 38.27
CA ALA A 755 14.29 21.34 38.04
C ALA A 755 15.04 20.61 39.17
N ASN A 756 15.56 21.35 40.16
CA ASN A 756 16.29 20.79 41.29
C ASN A 756 15.31 20.39 42.39
N THR A 757 15.29 19.11 42.73
CA THR A 757 14.37 18.53 43.72
C THR A 757 14.43 19.25 45.06
N ALA A 758 15.61 19.55 45.60
CA ALA A 758 15.74 20.22 46.90
C ALA A 758 15.13 21.63 46.88
N SER A 759 15.39 22.36 45.79
CA SER A 759 14.86 23.71 45.61
C SER A 759 13.35 23.71 45.40
N ILE A 760 12.80 22.72 44.68
CA ILE A 760 11.34 22.53 44.53
C ILE A 760 10.73 22.23 45.90
N THR A 761 11.27 21.25 46.63
CA THR A 761 10.77 20.85 47.95
C THR A 761 10.76 21.99 48.95
N ALA A 762 11.77 22.87 48.93
CA ALA A 762 11.81 24.05 49.79
C ALA A 762 10.57 24.95 49.58
N VAL A 763 10.23 25.27 48.32
CA VAL A 763 9.04 26.08 47.98
C VAL A 763 7.76 25.37 48.38
N LEU A 764 7.66 24.07 48.11
CA LEU A 764 6.49 23.26 48.45
C LEU A 764 6.25 23.22 49.98
N ASN A 765 7.30 23.13 50.78
CA ASN A 765 7.22 23.19 52.23
C ASN A 765 6.77 24.57 52.73
N THR A 766 7.28 25.66 52.14
CA THR A 766 6.80 27.02 52.44
C THR A 766 5.30 27.15 52.20
N VAL A 767 4.82 26.67 51.05
CA VAL A 767 3.38 26.70 50.71
C VAL A 767 2.55 25.86 51.66
N ARG A 768 2.98 24.61 51.93
CA ARG A 768 2.26 23.71 52.85
C ARG A 768 2.15 24.29 54.26
N ASN A 769 3.23 24.88 54.77
CA ASN A 769 3.24 25.50 56.10
C ASN A 769 2.37 26.76 56.15
N GLY A 770 2.38 27.58 55.10
CA GLY A 770 1.51 28.76 55.00
C GLY A 770 0.02 28.44 54.96
N LEU A 771 -0.34 27.21 54.54
CA LEU A 771 -1.72 26.73 54.44
C LEU A 771 -2.18 25.86 55.61
N ALA A 772 -1.33 25.62 56.62
CA ALA A 772 -1.57 24.62 57.66
C ALA A 772 -2.87 24.84 58.47
N ASN A 773 -3.29 26.10 58.64
CA ASN A 773 -4.49 26.47 59.41
C ASN A 773 -5.70 26.84 58.53
N ASP A 774 -5.61 26.54 57.23
CA ASP A 774 -6.40 27.24 56.22
C ASP A 774 -7.40 26.32 55.49
N ASN A 775 -7.71 25.16 56.09
CA ASN A 775 -8.57 24.08 55.57
C ASN A 775 -8.26 23.69 54.11
N ALA A 776 -6.98 23.73 53.72
CA ALA A 776 -6.52 23.35 52.39
C ALA A 776 -5.91 21.94 52.40
N LEU A 777 -6.23 21.14 51.37
CA LEU A 777 -5.60 19.84 51.16
C LEU A 777 -4.46 20.01 50.15
N VAL A 778 -3.23 19.75 50.60
CA VAL A 778 -2.02 19.94 49.79
C VAL A 778 -1.39 18.58 49.49
N THR A 779 -1.49 18.13 48.25
CA THR A 779 -0.73 16.99 47.73
C THR A 779 0.43 17.50 46.89
N THR A 780 1.64 17.01 47.13
CA THR A 780 2.84 17.43 46.41
C THR A 780 3.51 16.28 45.68
N TYR A 781 4.16 16.59 44.56
CA TYR A 781 4.75 15.61 43.66
C TYR A 781 6.18 16.02 43.28
N LEU A 782 7.07 15.05 43.21
CA LEU A 782 8.39 15.19 42.59
C LEU A 782 8.53 14.20 41.45
N TYR A 783 9.34 14.54 40.45
CA TYR A 783 9.46 13.75 39.22
C TYR A 783 10.91 13.52 38.85
N ARG A 784 11.14 12.41 38.17
CA ARG A 784 12.26 12.22 37.24
C ARG A 784 11.71 12.46 35.82
N PRO A 785 12.09 13.54 35.13
CA PRO A 785 11.55 13.87 33.80
C PRO A 785 11.61 12.71 32.81
N LEU A 786 10.55 12.55 32.01
CA LEU A 786 10.35 11.46 31.03
C LEU A 786 10.32 10.04 31.60
N VAL A 787 10.38 9.88 32.93
CA VAL A 787 10.29 8.58 33.61
C VAL A 787 9.01 8.50 34.44
N GLY A 788 8.81 9.44 35.37
CA GLY A 788 7.62 9.47 36.22
C GLY A 788 7.84 10.10 37.58
N VAL A 789 6.84 9.94 38.45
CA VAL A 789 6.83 10.47 39.82
C VAL A 789 7.84 9.71 40.69
N THR A 790 8.65 10.42 41.48
CA THR A 790 9.58 9.83 42.45
C THR A 790 9.10 9.95 43.88
N GLU A 791 8.23 10.92 44.16
CA GLU A 791 7.70 11.17 45.50
C GLU A 791 6.29 11.77 45.41
N ILE A 792 5.39 11.29 46.26
CA ILE A 792 4.09 11.90 46.54
C ILE A 792 4.01 12.13 48.04
N VAL A 793 3.60 13.33 48.45
CA VAL A 793 3.28 13.61 49.85
C VAL A 793 1.84 14.08 49.93
N GLU A 794 1.01 13.26 50.58
CA GLU A 794 -0.44 13.47 50.72
C GLU A 794 -0.77 14.57 51.73
N PRO A 795 -2.05 15.04 51.82
CA PRO A 795 -2.44 16.10 52.74
C PRO A 795 -2.16 15.78 54.22
N ASN A 796 -2.26 14.50 54.59
CA ASN A 796 -1.95 13.98 55.93
C ASN A 796 -0.42 13.90 56.22
N LYS A 797 0.43 14.36 55.29
CA LYS A 797 1.90 14.31 55.34
C LYS A 797 2.51 12.91 55.21
N GLU A 798 1.71 11.91 54.89
CA GLU A 798 2.24 10.60 54.51
C GLU A 798 2.96 10.71 53.16
N LYS A 799 4.11 10.05 53.09
CA LYS A 799 5.04 10.13 51.96
C LYS A 799 5.09 8.78 51.27
N ALA A 800 4.87 8.74 49.96
CA ALA A 800 5.15 7.59 49.12
C ALA A 800 6.36 7.90 48.23
N THR A 801 7.31 6.96 48.16
CA THR A 801 8.49 7.07 47.28
C THR A 801 8.46 5.98 46.22
N PHE A 802 8.86 6.35 45.00
CA PHE A 802 8.78 5.53 43.81
C PHE A 802 10.19 5.40 43.22
N THR A 803 10.67 4.17 43.10
CA THR A 803 11.98 3.87 42.50
C THR A 803 11.81 3.16 41.16
N TYR A 804 12.81 3.26 40.30
CA TYR A 804 12.77 2.75 38.94
C TYR A 804 13.96 1.83 38.68
N ASP A 805 13.79 0.83 37.82
CA ASP A 805 14.87 -0.05 37.37
C ASP A 805 15.80 0.63 36.34
N ASP A 806 16.83 -0.10 35.90
CA ASP A 806 17.82 0.38 34.91
C ASP A 806 17.20 0.73 33.55
N PHE A 807 16.01 0.21 33.24
CA PHE A 807 15.23 0.49 32.03
C PHE A 807 14.15 1.55 32.26
N ASN A 808 14.21 2.24 33.40
CA ASN A 808 13.33 3.33 33.79
C ASN A 808 11.86 2.91 33.94
N ARG A 809 11.61 1.66 34.35
CA ARG A 809 10.28 1.12 34.70
C ARG A 809 10.09 1.13 36.22
N LEU A 810 8.86 1.34 36.71
CA LEU A 810 8.58 1.45 38.15
C LEU A 810 8.94 0.16 38.89
N PHE A 811 9.92 0.18 39.77
CA PHE A 811 10.43 -1.01 40.46
C PHE A 811 9.78 -1.21 41.84
N GLN A 812 9.78 -0.18 42.70
CA GLN A 812 9.19 -0.27 44.03
C GLN A 812 8.42 0.99 44.40
N VAL A 813 7.41 0.81 45.25
CA VAL A 813 6.70 1.87 45.97
C VAL A 813 6.86 1.63 47.46
N LYS A 814 7.38 2.62 48.18
CA LYS A 814 7.54 2.57 49.63
C LYS A 814 6.65 3.61 50.31
N GLU A 815 6.02 3.23 51.40
CA GLU A 815 5.22 4.14 52.24
C GLU A 815 6.09 5.00 53.17
N HIS A 816 5.44 5.79 54.01
CA HIS A 816 6.05 6.84 54.82
C HIS A 816 7.15 6.33 55.77
N ASN A 817 7.02 5.12 56.30
CA ASN A 817 7.99 4.49 57.20
C ASN A 817 9.13 3.77 56.44
N GLY A 818 9.17 3.83 55.11
CA GLY A 818 10.16 3.15 54.27
C GLY A 818 9.85 1.68 53.95
N LYS A 819 8.73 1.14 54.43
CA LYS A 819 8.25 -0.20 54.10
C LYS A 819 7.83 -0.26 52.64
N VAL A 820 8.24 -1.31 51.95
CA VAL A 820 7.80 -1.60 50.58
C VAL A 820 6.33 -2.00 50.63
N VAL A 821 5.49 -1.22 49.94
CA VAL A 821 4.06 -1.52 49.76
C VAL A 821 3.88 -2.40 48.53
N ASN A 822 4.51 -1.99 47.43
CA ASN A 822 4.46 -2.71 46.16
C ASN A 822 5.87 -2.87 45.62
N GLU A 823 6.17 -4.05 45.10
CA GLU A 823 7.36 -4.34 44.31
C GLU A 823 6.92 -4.96 42.98
N TYR A 824 7.49 -4.45 41.89
CA TYR A 824 7.15 -4.87 40.55
C TYR A 824 8.32 -5.62 39.93
N GLN A 825 8.09 -6.88 39.61
CA GLN A 825 8.95 -7.65 38.74
C GLN A 825 8.33 -7.67 37.35
N TYR A 826 9.04 -7.07 36.39
CA TYR A 826 8.62 -7.07 35.00
C TYR A 826 9.01 -8.38 34.33
N ASN A 827 8.19 -9.39 34.60
CA ASN A 827 8.18 -10.62 33.84
C ASN A 827 7.21 -10.42 32.68
N TYR A 828 7.60 -10.84 31.49
CA TYR A 828 6.62 -10.87 30.42
C TYR A 828 5.65 -12.02 30.67
N LYS A 829 4.36 -11.73 30.56
CA LYS A 829 3.35 -12.79 30.54
C LYS A 829 3.67 -13.72 29.36
N PRO A 830 3.81 -15.05 29.55
CA PRO A 830 3.73 -15.99 28.45
C PRO A 830 2.42 -15.71 27.71
N GLN A 831 2.49 -15.49 26.40
CA GLN A 831 1.34 -14.96 25.65
C GLN A 831 0.11 -15.86 25.71
#